data_AF-A0A9X1LWB8-F1
#
_entry.id   AF-A0A9X1LWB8-F1
#
_cell.length_a   1.000
_cell.length_b   1.000
_cell.length_c   1.000
_cell.angle_alpha   90.00
_cell.angle_beta   90.00
_cell.angle_gamma   90.00
#
_symmetry.space_group_name_H-M   'P 1'
#
loop_
_entity.id
_entity.type
_entity.pdbx_description
1 polymer ?
#
loop_
_entity_poly.entity_id
_entity_poly.type
_entity_poly.pdbx_seq_one_letter_code
_entity_poly.pdbx_strand_id
1 'polypeptide(L)'
;MTFDVRLRLYNDDGTKSRVLKTIRMDVTQADSSACRVTFATSSRVAGSLDAPFLVGVEYTTGGVWASPRNDLFIATEDNSDNAEQSGVVSFTAQDVLSWLTQRLPLWWKSGDNAQDRTYTNVTPGALLNEIITYGKTGGLGDGAGWGPNVTTDFTGTTDSVGAAWAQQVDQTYPLFTTSLSRIIDGLSDQGYIEWWSEGFKLRVVNAGTATDRSNVVFGGRGFTRSPAKSVYEPATAIVIQYDGGWTHAVNPGASNRFGSVFQVMSQSGAPDIPAAQQNAQPALTKARAVSRELSYEWAPVGGMTAPWAGFNIGDLVTARTRGGKILQRVVGIVVTKDVAGVVTARTVVGDKMLTQAAKLARRTSAAQVGQIIGGSGSSVPPTTAPASPDPNAPDALHVVSNTASWGEDGAAVAAVGVAWDQVTDAVDSTAIDVNLYELWAREASETAHMVTATDQLSTTVPGLKSGVPVWVKVRARSVRGRWSEFSPEITVTPASPLSIVPKVPTGLEVTSNTAEFQADGSSVATLRVQWDAVTLSTDDVAVVIDRYELWLLDGAVWGPVSASPSRDVLVSVQSGQARSFKVRAYTTLGVWSDFTSHVDVIAALPDAFDIAPTDPTLTTSLGMVQAQWDGVLTGGVLPAGVQHVLVEHAALTGGPWTRVAVPLPNGGGSSPIRGVVGESMFVRFIPVDTLGREFTPSAVVSIVVTGITGPDLEANSVTANTIAVGAIEVQHLSSGLGSHIDLGENSVIISITAEQESLAGQVDETAGAVGQLTSWFRVDENGAHVGSTGSPFQTHVKPDRFEITDNGVVTSYWEGGRMVVPKLEATEIVLAQHKFEPYADGTVVRALGI
;
A
#
# COMPACT_ATOMS: atom_id res chain seq x y z
N MET A 1 -19.86 -24.23 -7.97
CA MET A 1 -19.65 -24.56 -9.39
C MET A 1 -19.00 -23.35 -10.06
N THR A 2 -17.88 -23.54 -10.74
CA THR A 2 -17.02 -22.44 -11.21
C THR A 2 -17.06 -22.40 -12.74
N PHE A 3 -17.30 -21.22 -13.31
CA PHE A 3 -17.20 -21.01 -14.75
C PHE A 3 -15.75 -21.12 -15.20
N ASP A 4 -15.50 -21.87 -16.27
CA ASP A 4 -14.18 -21.95 -16.89
C ASP A 4 -14.29 -22.03 -18.41
N VAL A 5 -13.22 -21.65 -19.09
CA VAL A 5 -13.09 -21.65 -20.55
C VAL A 5 -11.76 -22.31 -20.94
N ARG A 6 -11.74 -22.98 -22.09
CA ARG A 6 -10.53 -23.58 -22.68
C ARG A 6 -10.58 -23.56 -24.21
N LEU A 7 -9.42 -23.84 -24.81
CA LEU A 7 -9.31 -24.09 -26.25
C LEU A 7 -9.11 -25.57 -26.54
N ARG A 8 -9.61 -26.01 -27.69
CA ARG A 8 -9.43 -27.37 -28.23
C ARG A 8 -9.02 -27.29 -29.68
N LEU A 9 -8.06 -28.11 -30.09
CA LEU A 9 -7.70 -28.22 -31.50
C LEU A 9 -8.77 -28.97 -32.27
N TYR A 10 -8.98 -28.58 -33.52
CA TYR A 10 -9.90 -29.25 -34.45
C TYR A 10 -9.12 -29.69 -35.68
N ASN A 11 -9.52 -30.81 -36.27
CA ASN A 11 -9.06 -31.20 -37.59
C ASN A 11 -9.82 -30.39 -38.66
N ASP A 12 -9.30 -30.36 -39.89
CA ASP A 12 -9.87 -29.56 -40.99
C ASP A 12 -11.32 -29.94 -41.34
N ASP A 13 -11.73 -31.17 -41.01
CA ASP A 13 -13.10 -31.68 -41.16
C ASP A 13 -14.07 -31.20 -40.04
N GLY A 14 -13.58 -30.43 -39.07
CA GLY A 14 -14.35 -29.94 -37.93
C GLY A 14 -14.50 -30.95 -36.79
N THR A 15 -13.78 -32.07 -36.81
CA THR A 15 -13.78 -33.02 -35.69
C THR A 15 -12.89 -32.55 -34.54
N LYS A 16 -13.36 -32.79 -33.31
CA LYS A 16 -12.67 -32.41 -32.07
C LYS A 16 -11.40 -33.25 -31.89
N SER A 17 -10.24 -32.60 -31.77
CA SER A 17 -8.96 -33.22 -31.42
C SER A 17 -8.64 -32.98 -29.94
N ARG A 18 -7.36 -32.86 -29.56
CA ARG A 18 -6.90 -32.67 -28.18
C ARG A 18 -7.22 -31.28 -27.61
N VAL A 19 -7.36 -31.21 -26.28
CA VAL A 19 -7.44 -29.93 -25.56
C VAL A 19 -6.09 -29.21 -25.67
N LEU A 20 -6.15 -27.92 -26.01
CA LEU A 20 -4.97 -27.07 -26.11
C LEU A 20 -4.72 -26.42 -24.74
N LYS A 21 -3.53 -26.67 -24.17
CA LYS A 21 -3.12 -26.00 -22.93
C LYS A 21 -2.67 -24.57 -23.26
N THR A 22 -3.40 -23.60 -22.77
CA THR A 22 -3.12 -22.16 -22.95
C THR A 22 -2.51 -21.56 -21.70
N ILE A 23 -1.54 -20.66 -21.87
CA ILE A 23 -0.97 -19.82 -20.80
C ILE A 23 -1.95 -18.69 -20.46
N ARG A 24 -2.47 -18.04 -21.50
CA ARG A 24 -3.50 -17.01 -21.42
C ARG A 24 -4.35 -17.06 -22.69
N MET A 25 -5.58 -16.58 -22.61
CA MET A 25 -6.42 -16.38 -23.78
C MET A 25 -7.48 -15.31 -23.57
N ASP A 26 -7.85 -14.68 -24.67
CA ASP A 26 -8.93 -13.71 -24.78
C ASP A 26 -9.84 -14.14 -25.92
N VAL A 27 -11.10 -14.39 -25.60
CA VAL A 27 -12.16 -14.70 -26.56
C VAL A 27 -13.03 -13.46 -26.71
N THR A 28 -13.01 -12.86 -27.88
CA THR A 28 -13.82 -11.68 -28.22
C THR A 28 -14.88 -12.06 -29.23
N GLN A 29 -16.14 -11.90 -28.85
CA GLN A 29 -17.29 -12.06 -29.73
C GLN A 29 -18.00 -10.72 -29.91
N ALA A 30 -18.45 -10.47 -31.14
CA ALA A 30 -19.19 -9.26 -31.50
C ALA A 30 -20.34 -9.61 -32.45
N ASP A 31 -21.34 -8.73 -32.53
CA ASP A 31 -22.48 -8.82 -33.47
C ASP A 31 -22.05 -8.49 -34.92
N SER A 32 -21.01 -9.16 -35.45
CA SER A 32 -20.49 -9.06 -36.82
C SER A 32 -19.36 -10.08 -37.06
N SER A 33 -18.81 -10.12 -38.27
CA SER A 33 -17.61 -10.89 -38.69
C SER A 33 -16.28 -10.58 -37.93
N ALA A 34 -16.35 -9.96 -36.75
CA ALA A 34 -15.22 -9.46 -35.96
C ALA A 34 -14.87 -10.37 -34.76
N CYS A 35 -15.45 -11.57 -34.67
CA CYS A 35 -15.12 -12.54 -33.63
C CYS A 35 -13.66 -12.99 -33.76
N ARG A 36 -12.91 -12.92 -32.65
CA ARG A 36 -11.46 -13.20 -32.60
C ARG A 36 -11.10 -13.89 -31.29
N VAL A 37 -10.13 -14.79 -31.37
CA VAL A 37 -9.44 -15.36 -30.19
C VAL A 37 -7.96 -15.02 -30.29
N THR A 38 -7.39 -14.52 -29.20
CA THR A 38 -5.94 -14.39 -29.03
C THR A 38 -5.50 -15.26 -27.87
N PHE A 39 -4.45 -16.04 -28.04
CA PHE A 39 -3.96 -16.92 -26.97
C PHE A 39 -2.47 -17.14 -27.06
N ALA A 40 -1.85 -17.50 -25.93
CA ALA A 40 -0.47 -17.92 -25.90
C ALA A 40 -0.37 -19.36 -25.39
N THR A 41 0.56 -20.12 -25.97
CA THR A 41 0.89 -21.47 -25.52
C THR A 41 2.40 -21.69 -25.57
N SER A 42 2.90 -22.70 -24.86
CA SER A 42 4.31 -23.11 -24.94
C SER A 42 4.42 -24.33 -25.84
N SER A 43 5.31 -24.29 -26.82
CA SER A 43 5.62 -25.41 -27.70
C SER A 43 6.11 -26.65 -26.94
N ARG A 44 6.67 -26.45 -25.73
CA ARG A 44 7.09 -27.52 -24.82
C ARG A 44 5.91 -28.32 -24.25
N VAL A 45 4.74 -27.70 -24.16
CA VAL A 45 3.54 -28.27 -23.51
C VAL A 45 2.46 -28.63 -24.54
N ALA A 46 2.26 -27.77 -25.54
CA ALA A 46 1.27 -27.97 -26.59
C ALA A 46 1.82 -28.67 -27.84
N GLY A 47 3.14 -28.91 -27.92
CA GLY A 47 3.84 -29.32 -29.13
C GLY A 47 4.08 -28.15 -30.09
N SER A 48 4.86 -28.39 -31.15
CA SER A 48 4.98 -27.42 -32.24
C SER A 48 3.62 -27.27 -32.93
N LEU A 49 3.19 -26.02 -33.10
CA LEU A 49 1.98 -25.64 -33.82
C LEU A 49 2.37 -24.50 -34.74
N ASP A 50 2.11 -24.65 -36.03
CA ASP A 50 2.38 -23.65 -37.04
C ASP A 50 1.04 -23.26 -37.69
N ALA A 51 0.80 -21.97 -37.86
CA ALA A 51 -0.41 -21.52 -38.55
C ALA A 51 -0.37 -21.93 -40.05
N PRO A 52 -1.51 -22.28 -40.68
CA PRO A 52 -2.85 -22.23 -40.12
C PRO A 52 -3.32 -23.54 -39.48
N PHE A 53 -4.14 -23.43 -38.41
CA PHE A 53 -4.84 -24.56 -37.80
C PHE A 53 -6.17 -24.12 -37.16
N LEU A 54 -7.06 -25.08 -36.92
CA LEU A 54 -8.36 -24.82 -36.30
C LEU A 54 -8.34 -24.98 -34.78
N VAL A 55 -9.00 -24.05 -34.10
CA VAL A 55 -9.15 -24.04 -32.65
C VAL A 55 -10.58 -23.65 -32.27
N GLY A 56 -11.20 -24.46 -31.41
CA GLY A 56 -12.54 -24.20 -30.90
C GLY A 56 -12.52 -23.79 -29.43
N VAL A 57 -13.39 -22.85 -29.09
CA VAL A 57 -13.64 -22.39 -27.72
C VAL A 57 -14.64 -23.34 -27.06
N GLU A 58 -14.33 -23.78 -25.86
CA GLU A 58 -15.26 -24.53 -25.02
C GLU A 58 -15.38 -23.87 -23.64
N TYR A 59 -16.58 -23.88 -23.06
CA TYR A 59 -16.83 -23.39 -21.70
C TYR A 59 -17.52 -24.43 -20.83
N THR A 60 -17.43 -24.28 -19.51
CA THR A 60 -18.17 -25.10 -18.54
C THR A 60 -18.66 -24.21 -17.40
N THR A 61 -19.78 -24.59 -16.78
CA THR A 61 -20.31 -23.98 -15.55
C THR A 61 -20.22 -24.95 -14.37
N GLY A 62 -19.27 -25.89 -14.38
CA GLY A 62 -19.10 -26.92 -13.35
C GLY A 62 -19.57 -28.33 -13.75
N GLY A 63 -19.65 -28.62 -15.05
CA GLY A 63 -20.07 -29.91 -15.60
C GLY A 63 -19.45 -30.17 -16.98
N VAL A 64 -20.29 -30.57 -17.95
CA VAL A 64 -19.87 -30.86 -19.33
C VAL A 64 -19.37 -29.61 -20.04
N TRP A 65 -18.32 -29.76 -20.84
CA TRP A 65 -17.81 -28.69 -21.70
C TRP A 65 -18.71 -28.52 -22.92
N ALA A 66 -19.20 -27.30 -23.15
CA ALA A 66 -20.05 -26.92 -24.25
C ALA A 66 -19.35 -25.92 -25.19
N SER A 67 -19.74 -25.91 -26.46
CA SER A 67 -19.35 -24.87 -27.41
C SER A 67 -20.30 -23.67 -27.28
N PRO A 68 -19.80 -22.42 -27.26
CA PRO A 68 -20.64 -21.24 -27.38
C PRO A 68 -21.13 -21.04 -28.83
N ARG A 69 -21.96 -20.02 -29.09
CA ARG A 69 -22.07 -19.47 -30.46
C ARG A 69 -20.71 -18.89 -30.86
N ASN A 70 -20.38 -18.87 -32.14
CA ASN A 70 -19.08 -18.40 -32.64
C ASN A 70 -17.92 -19.12 -31.95
N ASP A 71 -17.92 -20.45 -32.00
CA ASP A 71 -17.00 -21.31 -31.26
C ASP A 71 -15.75 -21.72 -32.03
N LEU A 72 -15.77 -21.79 -33.36
CA LEU A 72 -14.68 -22.34 -34.16
C LEU A 72 -13.89 -21.24 -34.89
N PHE A 73 -12.58 -21.23 -34.68
CA PHE A 73 -11.67 -20.21 -35.18
C PHE A 73 -10.52 -20.85 -35.98
N ILE A 74 -10.01 -20.13 -36.97
CA ILE A 74 -8.78 -20.46 -37.69
C ILE A 74 -7.67 -19.52 -37.23
N ALA A 75 -6.60 -20.09 -36.66
CA ALA A 75 -5.37 -19.36 -36.38
C ALA A 75 -4.64 -19.13 -37.70
N THR A 76 -4.38 -17.88 -38.06
CA THR A 76 -3.70 -17.52 -39.33
C THR A 76 -2.43 -16.72 -39.10
N GLU A 77 -2.20 -16.27 -37.88
CA GLU A 77 -1.03 -15.49 -37.48
C GLU A 77 -0.45 -16.10 -36.21
N ASP A 78 0.86 -16.27 -36.19
CA ASP A 78 1.67 -16.60 -35.04
C ASP A 78 2.73 -15.52 -34.82
N ASN A 79 3.13 -15.37 -33.56
CA ASN A 79 4.17 -14.44 -33.15
C ASN A 79 4.99 -15.06 -32.02
N SER A 80 6.29 -15.12 -32.22
CA SER A 80 7.27 -15.66 -31.27
C SER A 80 8.51 -14.77 -31.24
N ASP A 81 9.18 -14.73 -30.09
CA ASP A 81 10.50 -14.14 -29.96
C ASP A 81 11.55 -15.24 -30.06
N ASN A 82 12.34 -15.23 -31.14
CA ASN A 82 13.37 -16.23 -31.40
C ASN A 82 14.57 -16.14 -30.43
N ALA A 83 14.70 -15.06 -29.66
CA ALA A 83 15.67 -14.97 -28.56
C ALA A 83 15.15 -15.62 -27.26
N GLU A 84 13.83 -15.79 -27.13
CA GLU A 84 13.18 -16.29 -25.93
C GLU A 84 13.22 -17.82 -25.85
N GLN A 85 13.94 -18.37 -24.87
CA GLN A 85 14.11 -19.82 -24.70
C GLN A 85 12.86 -20.52 -24.13
N SER A 86 11.81 -19.80 -23.71
CA SER A 86 10.60 -20.34 -23.08
C SER A 86 9.73 -21.14 -24.07
N GLY A 87 9.93 -20.95 -25.38
CA GLY A 87 9.15 -21.57 -26.44
C GLY A 87 7.69 -21.11 -26.46
N VAL A 88 7.41 -19.90 -25.95
CA VAL A 88 6.07 -19.32 -25.95
C VAL A 88 5.76 -18.73 -27.33
N VAL A 89 4.60 -19.09 -27.87
CA VAL A 89 4.07 -18.56 -29.14
C VAL A 89 2.69 -18.00 -28.88
N SER A 90 2.44 -16.80 -29.39
CA SER A 90 1.13 -16.15 -29.36
C SER A 90 0.46 -16.30 -30.72
N PHE A 91 -0.81 -16.69 -30.72
CA PHE A 91 -1.60 -16.88 -31.92
C PHE A 91 -2.78 -15.91 -31.97
N THR A 92 -3.10 -15.48 -33.18
CA THR A 92 -4.34 -14.78 -33.49
C THR A 92 -5.21 -15.65 -34.39
N ALA A 93 -6.42 -15.90 -33.93
CA ALA A 93 -7.42 -16.67 -34.65
C ALA A 93 -8.69 -15.86 -34.88
N GLN A 94 -9.30 -16.04 -36.04
CA GLN A 94 -10.56 -15.41 -36.44
C GLN A 94 -11.63 -16.47 -36.69
N ASP A 95 -12.90 -16.12 -36.52
CA ASP A 95 -14.00 -17.08 -36.75
C ASP A 95 -13.91 -17.72 -38.14
N VAL A 96 -14.01 -19.04 -38.20
CA VAL A 96 -13.71 -19.80 -39.43
C VAL A 96 -14.72 -19.49 -40.54
N LEU A 97 -15.99 -19.27 -40.20
CA LEU A 97 -17.01 -18.92 -41.18
C LEU A 97 -16.84 -17.49 -41.68
N SER A 98 -16.47 -16.56 -40.81
CA SER A 98 -16.09 -15.20 -41.19
C SER A 98 -14.90 -15.22 -42.15
N TRP A 99 -13.89 -16.03 -41.88
CA TRP A 99 -12.71 -16.20 -42.75
C TRP A 99 -13.05 -16.80 -44.12
N LEU A 100 -13.90 -17.84 -44.15
CA LEU A 100 -14.34 -18.49 -45.39
C LEU A 100 -15.24 -17.57 -46.23
N THR A 101 -16.20 -16.88 -45.61
CA THR A 101 -17.15 -16.00 -46.30
C THR A 101 -16.49 -14.74 -46.88
N GLN A 102 -15.39 -14.28 -46.30
CA GLN A 102 -14.53 -13.24 -46.90
C GLN A 102 -13.88 -13.70 -48.21
N ARG A 103 -13.70 -15.02 -48.38
CA ARG A 103 -13.02 -15.65 -49.52
C ARG A 103 -13.98 -16.24 -50.55
N LEU A 104 -15.28 -16.02 -50.40
CA LEU A 104 -16.26 -16.29 -51.45
C LEU A 104 -16.66 -14.97 -52.12
N PRO A 105 -16.05 -14.60 -53.26
CA PRO A 105 -16.55 -13.50 -54.06
C PRO A 105 -17.90 -13.85 -54.68
N LEU A 106 -18.72 -12.82 -54.95
CA LEU A 106 -19.90 -12.94 -55.78
C LEU A 106 -19.45 -13.21 -57.21
N TRP A 107 -19.37 -14.49 -57.56
CA TRP A 107 -18.91 -14.94 -58.86
C TRP A 107 -20.00 -14.77 -59.92
N TRP A 108 -19.58 -14.53 -61.16
CA TRP A 108 -20.51 -14.43 -62.30
C TRP A 108 -21.28 -15.73 -62.54
N LYS A 109 -22.57 -15.63 -62.87
CA LYS A 109 -23.41 -16.74 -63.35
C LYS A 109 -24.23 -16.32 -64.57
N SER A 110 -24.75 -17.31 -65.30
CA SER A 110 -25.70 -17.06 -66.40
C SER A 110 -26.95 -16.30 -65.92
N GLY A 111 -27.26 -15.18 -66.57
CA GLY A 111 -28.34 -14.27 -66.19
C GLY A 111 -27.91 -13.01 -65.42
N ASP A 112 -26.63 -12.91 -65.05
CA ASP A 112 -26.07 -11.66 -64.52
C ASP A 112 -25.82 -10.63 -65.63
N ASN A 113 -25.85 -9.34 -65.25
CA ASN A 113 -25.32 -8.29 -66.10
C ASN A 113 -23.78 -8.32 -66.09
N ALA A 114 -23.13 -7.64 -67.04
CA ALA A 114 -21.67 -7.72 -67.21
C ALA A 114 -20.83 -7.27 -65.98
N GLN A 115 -21.42 -6.50 -65.06
CA GLN A 115 -20.72 -5.94 -63.89
C GLN A 115 -21.38 -6.26 -62.55
N ASP A 116 -22.70 -6.47 -62.52
CA ASP A 116 -23.47 -6.55 -61.27
C ASP A 116 -24.50 -7.67 -61.28
N ARG A 117 -24.85 -8.15 -60.09
CA ARG A 117 -26.03 -8.99 -59.85
C ARG A 117 -27.08 -8.20 -59.06
N THR A 118 -28.30 -8.20 -59.57
CA THR A 118 -29.45 -7.55 -58.91
C THR A 118 -30.40 -8.60 -58.37
N TYR A 119 -30.80 -8.40 -57.12
CA TYR A 119 -31.83 -9.15 -56.42
C TYR A 119 -33.04 -8.25 -56.26
N THR A 120 -34.21 -8.70 -56.70
CA THR A 120 -35.45 -7.94 -56.59
C THR A 120 -36.52 -8.78 -55.91
N ASN A 121 -37.08 -8.24 -54.84
CA ASN A 121 -38.14 -8.82 -54.03
C ASN A 121 -37.83 -10.25 -53.55
N VAL A 122 -36.57 -10.50 -53.18
CA VAL A 122 -36.12 -11.81 -52.68
C VAL A 122 -36.04 -11.79 -51.16
N THR A 123 -36.24 -12.92 -50.51
CA THR A 123 -35.95 -13.01 -49.08
C THR A 123 -34.44 -13.02 -48.84
N PRO A 124 -33.95 -12.59 -47.66
CA PRO A 124 -32.54 -12.71 -47.31
C PRO A 124 -32.02 -14.16 -47.43
N GLY A 125 -32.84 -15.13 -47.03
CA GLY A 125 -32.49 -16.56 -47.16
C GLY A 125 -32.36 -17.02 -48.60
N ALA A 126 -33.23 -16.57 -49.52
CA ALA A 126 -33.13 -16.94 -50.94
C ALA A 126 -31.85 -16.37 -51.57
N LEU A 127 -31.53 -15.11 -51.26
CA LEU A 127 -30.31 -14.43 -51.70
C LEU A 127 -29.05 -15.19 -51.22
N LEU A 128 -28.95 -15.46 -49.92
CA LEU A 128 -27.77 -16.13 -49.35
C LEU A 128 -27.66 -17.59 -49.83
N ASN A 129 -28.78 -18.30 -49.90
CA ASN A 129 -28.80 -19.70 -50.33
C ASN A 129 -28.32 -19.83 -51.78
N GLU A 130 -28.69 -18.90 -52.66
CA GLU A 130 -28.21 -18.89 -54.04
C GLU A 130 -26.68 -18.76 -54.11
N ILE A 131 -26.11 -17.76 -53.42
CA ILE A 131 -24.67 -17.47 -53.46
C ILE A 131 -23.88 -18.66 -52.89
N ILE A 132 -24.31 -19.19 -51.75
CA ILE A 132 -23.67 -20.32 -51.08
C ILE A 132 -23.77 -21.58 -51.94
N THR A 133 -24.95 -21.88 -52.50
CA THR A 133 -25.13 -23.05 -53.36
C THR A 133 -24.25 -22.95 -54.60
N TYR A 134 -24.23 -21.79 -55.26
CA TYR A 134 -23.42 -21.56 -56.45
C TYR A 134 -21.92 -21.72 -56.17
N GLY A 135 -21.43 -21.18 -55.04
CA GLY A 135 -20.05 -21.34 -54.60
C GLY A 135 -19.69 -22.81 -54.33
N LYS A 136 -20.60 -23.58 -53.72
CA LYS A 136 -20.38 -24.99 -53.39
C LYS A 136 -20.40 -25.92 -54.59
N THR A 137 -21.30 -25.71 -55.55
CA THR A 137 -21.46 -26.61 -56.70
C THR A 137 -20.41 -26.41 -57.80
N GLY A 138 -19.32 -25.68 -57.52
CA GLY A 138 -18.20 -25.52 -58.45
C GLY A 138 -18.49 -24.57 -59.62
N GLY A 139 -19.42 -23.61 -59.46
CA GLY A 139 -19.60 -22.51 -60.43
C GLY A 139 -18.34 -21.66 -60.66
N LEU A 140 -17.30 -21.91 -59.86
CA LEU A 140 -15.96 -21.31 -59.91
C LEU A 140 -14.99 -22.03 -60.89
N GLY A 141 -15.39 -23.18 -61.48
CA GLY A 141 -14.66 -23.85 -62.55
C GLY A 141 -13.52 -24.80 -62.13
N ASP A 142 -13.31 -25.05 -60.83
CA ASP A 142 -12.18 -25.82 -60.29
C ASP A 142 -12.54 -27.20 -59.71
N GLY A 143 -13.83 -27.56 -59.67
CA GLY A 143 -14.32 -28.86 -59.19
C GLY A 143 -14.21 -29.10 -57.67
N ALA A 144 -13.63 -28.17 -56.90
CA ALA A 144 -13.43 -28.31 -55.46
C ALA A 144 -14.55 -27.68 -54.62
N GLY A 145 -15.20 -26.63 -55.13
CA GLY A 145 -16.31 -25.94 -54.46
C GLY A 145 -15.89 -25.16 -53.21
N TRP A 146 -16.52 -24.03 -52.95
CA TRP A 146 -16.22 -23.23 -51.77
C TRP A 146 -16.74 -23.90 -50.49
N GLY A 147 -15.87 -24.01 -49.48
CA GLY A 147 -16.23 -24.35 -48.11
C GLY A 147 -16.93 -25.72 -48.00
N PRO A 148 -16.25 -26.86 -48.26
CA PRO A 148 -16.87 -28.18 -48.30
C PRO A 148 -17.57 -28.57 -46.99
N ASN A 149 -17.08 -28.09 -45.86
CA ASN A 149 -17.66 -28.36 -44.53
C ASN A 149 -18.72 -27.34 -44.11
N VAL A 150 -18.89 -26.24 -44.86
CA VAL A 150 -19.87 -25.20 -44.53
C VAL A 150 -21.27 -25.78 -44.68
N THR A 151 -22.13 -25.60 -43.68
CA THR A 151 -23.53 -26.01 -43.73
C THR A 151 -24.46 -24.86 -43.37
N THR A 152 -25.69 -24.93 -43.83
CA THR A 152 -26.77 -23.96 -43.55
C THR A 152 -28.03 -24.75 -43.23
N ASP A 153 -28.94 -24.12 -42.50
CA ASP A 153 -30.23 -24.70 -42.09
C ASP A 153 -31.42 -23.76 -42.34
N PHE A 154 -31.15 -22.52 -42.71
CA PHE A 154 -32.14 -21.64 -43.32
C PHE A 154 -32.41 -22.05 -44.76
N THR A 155 -33.57 -21.66 -45.27
CA THR A 155 -34.01 -21.89 -46.65
C THR A 155 -34.37 -20.56 -47.31
N GLY A 156 -34.80 -20.63 -48.58
CA GLY A 156 -35.35 -19.45 -49.26
C GLY A 156 -36.63 -18.90 -48.64
N THR A 157 -37.35 -19.69 -47.82
CA THR A 157 -38.65 -19.30 -47.26
C THR A 157 -38.66 -19.20 -45.74
N THR A 158 -37.75 -19.89 -45.06
CA THR A 158 -37.64 -19.90 -43.60
C THR A 158 -36.22 -19.62 -43.14
N ASP A 159 -36.09 -19.04 -41.96
CA ASP A 159 -34.82 -18.81 -41.29
C ASP A 159 -34.31 -20.06 -40.53
N SER A 160 -33.15 -19.96 -39.88
CA SER A 160 -32.51 -21.07 -39.15
C SER A 160 -33.29 -21.56 -37.92
N VAL A 161 -34.31 -20.83 -37.46
CA VAL A 161 -35.20 -21.29 -36.37
C VAL A 161 -36.59 -21.71 -36.89
N GLY A 162 -36.77 -21.73 -38.21
CA GLY A 162 -37.99 -22.17 -38.88
C GLY A 162 -39.06 -21.08 -39.03
N ALA A 163 -38.76 -19.82 -38.69
CA ALA A 163 -39.68 -18.71 -38.90
C ALA A 163 -39.66 -18.26 -40.37
N ALA A 164 -40.78 -17.81 -40.90
CA ALA A 164 -40.81 -17.21 -42.24
C ALA A 164 -40.00 -15.90 -42.26
N TRP A 165 -39.38 -15.58 -43.40
CA TRP A 165 -38.66 -14.30 -43.55
C TRP A 165 -39.63 -13.12 -43.45
N ALA A 166 -39.36 -12.18 -42.54
CA ALA A 166 -40.23 -11.05 -42.25
C ALA A 166 -40.20 -9.97 -43.34
N GLN A 167 -39.13 -9.95 -44.15
CA GLN A 167 -38.85 -8.91 -45.12
C GLN A 167 -38.27 -9.50 -46.41
N GLN A 168 -38.53 -8.82 -47.53
CA GLN A 168 -37.86 -9.02 -48.80
C GLN A 168 -36.89 -7.87 -49.04
N VAL A 169 -35.85 -8.12 -49.82
CA VAL A 169 -34.75 -7.18 -50.10
C VAL A 169 -34.61 -6.94 -51.59
N ASP A 170 -34.37 -5.69 -51.93
CA ASP A 170 -33.91 -5.24 -53.24
C ASP A 170 -32.45 -4.80 -53.09
N GLN A 171 -31.51 -5.49 -53.73
CA GLN A 171 -30.07 -5.23 -53.56
C GLN A 171 -29.33 -5.48 -54.87
N THR A 172 -28.39 -4.61 -55.21
CA THR A 172 -27.47 -4.77 -56.34
C THR A 172 -26.04 -4.83 -55.84
N TYR A 173 -25.31 -5.87 -56.25
CA TYR A 173 -23.94 -6.10 -55.82
C TYR A 173 -22.99 -6.21 -57.03
N PRO A 174 -21.86 -5.47 -57.01
CA PRO A 174 -20.80 -5.66 -57.98
C PRO A 174 -20.19 -7.06 -57.91
N LEU A 175 -20.03 -7.68 -59.08
CA LEU A 175 -19.40 -8.99 -59.23
C LEU A 175 -17.91 -8.92 -58.87
N PHE A 176 -17.36 -10.05 -58.41
CA PHE A 176 -15.94 -10.29 -58.08
C PHE A 176 -15.35 -9.45 -56.92
N THR A 177 -15.88 -8.28 -56.63
CA THR A 177 -15.40 -7.35 -55.60
C THR A 177 -16.22 -7.41 -54.32
N THR A 178 -17.44 -7.96 -54.39
CA THR A 178 -18.30 -8.17 -53.22
C THR A 178 -18.13 -9.59 -52.70
N SER A 179 -17.65 -9.76 -51.46
CA SER A 179 -17.59 -11.06 -50.78
C SER A 179 -18.90 -11.41 -50.09
N LEU A 180 -19.14 -12.70 -49.84
CA LEU A 180 -20.30 -13.16 -49.06
C LEU A 180 -20.31 -12.53 -47.65
N SER A 181 -19.16 -12.35 -47.02
CA SER A 181 -19.08 -11.65 -45.73
C SER A 181 -19.62 -10.22 -45.80
N ARG A 182 -19.32 -9.48 -46.88
CA ARG A 182 -19.80 -8.11 -47.08
C ARG A 182 -21.31 -8.06 -47.28
N ILE A 183 -21.87 -9.07 -47.94
CA ILE A 183 -23.33 -9.22 -48.13
C ILE A 183 -24.00 -9.52 -46.79
N ILE A 184 -23.49 -10.51 -46.04
CA ILE A 184 -24.03 -10.88 -44.72
C ILE A 184 -23.94 -9.69 -43.74
N ASP A 185 -22.79 -9.04 -43.65
CA ASP A 185 -22.60 -7.86 -42.79
C ASP A 185 -23.51 -6.70 -43.24
N GLY A 186 -23.69 -6.50 -44.56
CA GLY A 186 -24.57 -5.48 -45.11
C GLY A 186 -26.05 -5.73 -44.81
N LEU A 187 -26.52 -6.98 -44.91
CA LEU A 187 -27.89 -7.36 -44.56
C LEU A 187 -28.13 -7.25 -43.04
N SER A 188 -27.13 -7.58 -42.23
CA SER A 188 -27.23 -7.47 -40.78
C SER A 188 -27.20 -6.02 -40.31
N ASP A 189 -26.31 -5.18 -40.85
CA ASP A 189 -26.22 -3.75 -40.53
C ASP A 189 -27.49 -2.98 -40.99
N GLN A 190 -28.17 -3.44 -42.07
CA GLN A 190 -29.47 -2.91 -42.52
C GLN A 190 -30.66 -3.42 -41.69
N GLY A 191 -30.44 -4.38 -40.78
CA GLY A 191 -31.47 -4.92 -39.91
C GLY A 191 -32.40 -5.94 -40.57
N TYR A 192 -31.97 -6.60 -41.65
CA TYR A 192 -32.73 -7.70 -42.27
C TYR A 192 -32.50 -9.03 -41.55
N ILE A 193 -31.27 -9.27 -41.08
CA ILE A 193 -30.86 -10.54 -40.49
C ILE A 193 -30.00 -10.39 -39.23
N GLU A 194 -29.98 -11.44 -38.43
CA GLU A 194 -28.96 -11.71 -37.43
C GLU A 194 -28.29 -13.04 -37.76
N TRP A 195 -26.99 -13.18 -37.47
CA TRP A 195 -26.27 -14.39 -37.82
C TRP A 195 -25.18 -14.75 -36.80
N TRP A 196 -24.83 -16.03 -36.75
CA TRP A 196 -23.71 -16.56 -35.98
C TRP A 196 -23.21 -17.88 -36.57
N SER A 197 -22.03 -18.32 -36.14
CA SER A 197 -21.48 -19.63 -36.48
C SER A 197 -21.70 -20.65 -35.35
N GLU A 198 -21.89 -21.91 -35.73
CA GLU A 198 -21.84 -23.08 -34.87
C GLU A 198 -20.94 -24.13 -35.56
N GLY A 199 -19.65 -24.13 -35.23
CA GLY A 199 -18.64 -24.79 -36.03
C GLY A 199 -18.62 -24.23 -37.46
N PHE A 200 -18.76 -25.12 -38.45
CA PHE A 200 -18.90 -24.74 -39.85
C PHE A 200 -20.36 -24.45 -40.27
N LYS A 201 -21.32 -24.47 -39.35
CA LYS A 201 -22.72 -24.18 -39.65
C LYS A 201 -22.99 -22.68 -39.54
N LEU A 202 -23.46 -22.07 -40.62
CA LEU A 202 -23.91 -20.69 -40.66
C LEU A 202 -25.38 -20.64 -40.27
N ARG A 203 -25.67 -19.94 -39.17
CA ARG A 203 -27.02 -19.70 -38.65
C ARG A 203 -27.44 -18.29 -39.02
N VAL A 204 -28.61 -18.14 -39.63
CA VAL A 204 -29.18 -16.84 -40.02
C VAL A 204 -30.65 -16.80 -39.64
N VAL A 205 -31.03 -15.78 -38.88
CA VAL A 205 -32.40 -15.56 -38.38
C VAL A 205 -32.91 -14.19 -38.78
N ASN A 206 -34.22 -13.98 -38.70
CA ASN A 206 -34.79 -12.62 -38.82
C ASN A 206 -34.17 -11.68 -37.78
N ALA A 207 -33.98 -10.42 -38.12
CA ALA A 207 -33.57 -9.42 -37.13
C ALA A 207 -34.62 -9.30 -36.01
N GLY A 208 -34.15 -9.18 -34.76
CA GLY A 208 -35.00 -9.13 -33.58
C GLY A 208 -35.41 -10.51 -33.04
N THR A 209 -34.90 -11.62 -33.59
CA THR A 209 -35.14 -13.00 -33.08
C THR A 209 -34.34 -13.30 -31.79
N ALA A 210 -33.91 -12.26 -31.10
CA ALA A 210 -33.20 -12.31 -29.83
C ALA A 210 -34.00 -13.07 -28.75
N THR A 211 -33.31 -13.83 -27.90
CA THR A 211 -33.96 -14.41 -26.72
C THR A 211 -34.16 -13.30 -25.69
N ASP A 212 -35.39 -13.13 -25.20
CA ASP A 212 -35.62 -12.28 -24.03
C ASP A 212 -35.02 -12.96 -22.78
N ARG A 213 -33.95 -12.34 -22.26
CA ARG A 213 -33.23 -12.70 -21.04
C ARG A 213 -33.30 -11.54 -20.05
N SER A 214 -34.43 -10.84 -19.97
CA SER A 214 -34.68 -9.73 -19.04
C SER A 214 -34.46 -10.10 -17.56
N ASN A 215 -34.54 -11.39 -17.21
CA ASN A 215 -34.18 -11.91 -15.89
C ASN A 215 -32.68 -11.81 -15.57
N VAL A 216 -31.81 -11.74 -16.59
CA VAL A 216 -30.37 -11.50 -16.44
C VAL A 216 -30.15 -10.01 -16.25
N VAL A 217 -29.64 -9.62 -15.08
CA VAL A 217 -29.42 -8.23 -14.70
C VAL A 217 -27.93 -7.91 -14.63
N PHE A 218 -27.47 -7.07 -15.55
CA PHE A 218 -26.12 -6.51 -15.55
C PHE A 218 -26.03 -5.25 -14.68
N GLY A 219 -24.95 -5.18 -13.88
CA GLY A 219 -24.72 -4.11 -12.91
C GLY A 219 -25.34 -4.42 -11.54
N GLY A 220 -24.59 -4.11 -10.47
CA GLY A 220 -24.94 -4.42 -9.09
C GLY A 220 -23.78 -5.07 -8.33
N ARG A 221 -24.10 -5.70 -7.18
CA ARG A 221 -23.10 -6.34 -6.30
C ARG A 221 -22.34 -7.43 -7.06
N GLY A 222 -21.01 -7.29 -7.10
CA GLY A 222 -20.04 -8.25 -7.68
C GLY A 222 -19.65 -8.01 -9.14
N PHE A 223 -20.15 -6.94 -9.78
CA PHE A 223 -19.50 -6.36 -10.96
C PHE A 223 -18.36 -5.44 -10.51
N THR A 224 -17.19 -5.56 -11.14
CA THR A 224 -15.99 -4.78 -10.81
C THR A 224 -15.97 -3.43 -11.52
N ARG A 225 -16.54 -3.34 -12.72
CA ARG A 225 -16.62 -2.10 -13.50
C ARG A 225 -17.93 -2.01 -14.27
N SER A 226 -18.48 -0.81 -14.38
CA SER A 226 -19.69 -0.53 -15.17
C SER A 226 -19.61 0.83 -15.87
N PRO A 227 -18.64 1.06 -16.79
CA PRO A 227 -18.56 2.31 -17.50
C PRO A 227 -19.71 2.43 -18.52
N ALA A 228 -20.27 3.63 -18.61
CA ALA A 228 -21.35 3.98 -19.51
C ALA A 228 -20.90 5.10 -20.44
N LYS A 229 -21.03 4.90 -21.75
CA LYS A 229 -20.90 5.94 -22.76
C LYS A 229 -22.27 6.19 -23.37
N SER A 230 -22.60 7.46 -23.60
CA SER A 230 -23.83 7.85 -24.30
C SER A 230 -23.47 8.93 -25.30
N VAL A 231 -23.85 8.74 -26.56
CA VAL A 231 -23.72 9.76 -27.61
C VAL A 231 -25.11 10.14 -28.08
N TYR A 232 -25.25 11.43 -28.35
CA TYR A 232 -26.49 12.04 -28.76
C TYR A 232 -26.32 12.62 -30.16
N GLU A 233 -26.69 11.84 -31.17
CA GLU A 233 -26.63 12.23 -32.59
C GLU A 233 -28.05 12.20 -33.19
N PRO A 234 -28.92 13.16 -32.83
CA PRO A 234 -30.24 13.22 -33.42
C PRO A 234 -30.14 13.63 -34.90
N ALA A 235 -30.95 13.00 -35.76
CA ALA A 235 -31.16 13.47 -37.13
C ALA A 235 -32.66 13.69 -37.35
N THR A 236 -33.05 14.94 -37.55
CA THR A 236 -34.44 15.36 -37.83
C THR A 236 -34.87 15.02 -39.25
N ALA A 237 -33.93 14.75 -40.15
CA ALA A 237 -34.18 14.14 -41.44
C ALA A 237 -32.93 13.36 -41.91
N ILE A 238 -33.15 12.31 -42.70
CA ILE A 238 -32.08 11.59 -43.39
C ILE A 238 -32.21 11.88 -44.88
N VAL A 239 -31.14 12.43 -45.48
CA VAL A 239 -30.99 12.62 -46.92
C VAL A 239 -30.50 11.31 -47.50
N ILE A 240 -31.18 10.80 -48.53
CA ILE A 240 -30.99 9.47 -49.08
C ILE A 240 -30.61 9.61 -50.56
N GLN A 241 -29.41 9.17 -50.91
CA GLN A 241 -29.04 8.91 -52.29
C GLN A 241 -29.53 7.50 -52.66
N TYR A 242 -30.40 7.40 -53.65
CA TYR A 242 -30.91 6.14 -54.20
C TYR A 242 -30.63 6.06 -55.71
N ASP A 243 -30.95 4.95 -56.37
CA ASP A 243 -30.54 4.73 -57.76
C ASP A 243 -31.14 5.76 -58.74
N GLY A 244 -32.32 6.30 -58.41
CA GLY A 244 -33.01 7.33 -59.19
C GLY A 244 -32.66 8.78 -58.81
N GLY A 245 -31.74 9.00 -57.88
CA GLY A 245 -31.28 10.35 -57.50
C GLY A 245 -31.24 10.59 -55.98
N TRP A 246 -31.78 11.73 -55.54
CA TRP A 246 -31.76 12.14 -54.14
C TRP A 246 -33.18 12.31 -53.60
N THR A 247 -33.42 11.79 -52.40
CA THR A 247 -34.66 11.98 -51.65
C THR A 247 -34.34 12.23 -50.18
N HIS A 248 -35.35 12.41 -49.34
CA HIS A 248 -35.18 12.51 -47.89
C HIS A 248 -36.32 11.83 -47.16
N ALA A 249 -36.07 11.46 -45.91
CA ALA A 249 -37.08 11.00 -44.98
C ALA A 249 -37.03 11.83 -43.70
N VAL A 250 -38.18 12.40 -43.32
CA VAL A 250 -38.30 13.23 -42.11
C VAL A 250 -38.39 12.33 -40.88
N ASN A 251 -37.74 12.77 -39.81
CA ASN A 251 -37.69 12.07 -38.53
C ASN A 251 -38.43 12.84 -37.43
N PRO A 252 -39.77 12.76 -37.37
CA PRO A 252 -40.55 13.55 -36.41
C PRO A 252 -40.31 13.17 -34.94
N GLY A 253 -39.72 11.99 -34.69
CA GLY A 253 -39.39 11.53 -33.34
C GLY A 253 -37.99 11.93 -32.85
N ALA A 254 -37.18 12.59 -33.67
CA ALA A 254 -35.87 13.08 -33.26
C ALA A 254 -35.99 14.44 -32.56
N SER A 255 -35.06 14.70 -31.64
CA SER A 255 -35.03 15.99 -30.95
C SER A 255 -34.73 17.13 -31.91
N ASN A 256 -35.60 18.14 -31.90
CA ASN A 256 -35.47 19.36 -32.69
C ASN A 256 -34.80 20.50 -31.90
N ARG A 257 -34.17 20.20 -30.74
CA ARG A 257 -33.55 21.21 -29.87
C ARG A 257 -32.56 22.12 -30.60
N PHE A 258 -31.89 21.61 -31.62
CA PHE A 258 -30.90 22.34 -32.42
C PHE A 258 -31.40 22.70 -33.83
N GLY A 259 -32.72 22.68 -34.06
CA GLY A 259 -33.30 22.87 -35.38
C GLY A 259 -33.11 21.63 -36.29
N SER A 260 -33.13 21.85 -37.60
CA SER A 260 -33.00 20.76 -38.57
C SER A 260 -31.55 20.27 -38.65
N VAL A 261 -31.32 19.09 -38.08
CA VAL A 261 -30.07 18.33 -38.18
C VAL A 261 -30.27 17.16 -39.14
N PHE A 262 -29.31 16.98 -40.06
CA PHE A 262 -29.41 16.04 -41.18
C PHE A 262 -28.34 14.96 -41.09
N GLN A 263 -28.70 13.74 -41.47
CA GLN A 263 -27.74 12.66 -41.75
C GLN A 263 -27.86 12.26 -43.22
N VAL A 264 -26.75 11.86 -43.85
CA VAL A 264 -26.74 11.41 -45.24
C VAL A 264 -26.55 9.90 -45.29
N MET A 265 -27.30 9.24 -46.16
CA MET A 265 -27.23 7.81 -46.44
C MET A 265 -27.20 7.59 -47.95
N SER A 266 -26.41 6.63 -48.41
CA SER A 266 -26.47 6.12 -49.78
C SER A 266 -27.00 4.69 -49.77
N GLN A 267 -27.94 4.42 -50.66
CA GLN A 267 -28.59 3.13 -50.86
C GLN A 267 -28.41 2.74 -52.33
N SER A 268 -27.95 1.51 -52.55
CA SER A 268 -27.79 0.94 -53.89
C SER A 268 -28.84 -0.15 -54.06
N GLY A 269 -29.53 -0.21 -55.19
CA GLY A 269 -30.60 -1.18 -55.44
C GLY A 269 -31.98 -0.73 -54.94
N ALA A 270 -32.13 0.55 -54.56
CA ALA A 270 -33.43 1.15 -54.27
C ALA A 270 -33.93 1.86 -55.54
N PRO A 271 -34.87 1.27 -56.29
CA PRO A 271 -35.24 1.76 -57.63
C PRO A 271 -36.12 3.02 -57.59
N ASP A 272 -36.82 3.27 -56.47
CA ASP A 272 -37.76 4.37 -56.31
C ASP A 272 -37.72 5.00 -54.91
N ILE A 273 -38.38 6.15 -54.77
CA ILE A 273 -38.45 6.92 -53.52
C ILE A 273 -39.12 6.11 -52.39
N PRO A 274 -40.27 5.42 -52.60
CA PRO A 274 -40.88 4.59 -51.57
C PRO A 274 -39.93 3.52 -51.00
N ALA A 275 -39.23 2.76 -51.86
CA ALA A 275 -38.26 1.77 -51.42
C ALA A 275 -37.11 2.42 -50.63
N ALA A 276 -36.62 3.57 -51.11
CA ALA A 276 -35.54 4.30 -50.45
C ALA A 276 -35.92 4.80 -49.04
N GLN A 277 -37.14 5.33 -48.89
CA GLN A 277 -37.68 5.77 -47.60
C GLN A 277 -37.95 4.60 -46.65
N GLN A 278 -38.46 3.48 -47.18
CA GLN A 278 -38.69 2.26 -46.40
C GLN A 278 -37.37 1.70 -45.85
N ASN A 279 -36.32 1.65 -46.67
CA ASN A 279 -34.99 1.17 -46.27
C ASN A 279 -34.28 2.11 -45.30
N ALA A 280 -34.66 3.40 -45.26
CA ALA A 280 -34.12 4.37 -44.30
C ALA A 280 -34.77 4.29 -42.90
N GLN A 281 -35.88 3.56 -42.74
CA GLN A 281 -36.65 3.48 -41.49
C GLN A 281 -35.84 3.00 -40.27
N PRO A 282 -34.93 2.02 -40.37
CA PRO A 282 -34.06 1.62 -39.26
C PRO A 282 -33.14 2.77 -38.81
N ALA A 283 -32.55 3.51 -39.75
CA ALA A 283 -31.68 4.63 -39.45
C ALA A 283 -32.43 5.82 -38.85
N LEU A 284 -33.65 6.11 -39.34
CA LEU A 284 -34.53 7.11 -38.72
C LEU A 284 -34.82 6.75 -37.27
N THR A 285 -35.15 5.49 -36.98
CA THR A 285 -35.46 5.03 -35.63
C THR A 285 -34.23 5.17 -34.71
N LYS A 286 -33.04 4.81 -35.20
CA LYS A 286 -31.78 4.97 -34.46
C LYS A 286 -31.48 6.44 -34.16
N ALA A 287 -31.68 7.33 -35.13
CA ALA A 287 -31.45 8.76 -35.00
C ALA A 287 -32.46 9.48 -34.08
N ARG A 288 -33.47 8.79 -33.52
CA ARG A 288 -34.35 9.31 -32.44
C ARG A 288 -33.76 9.08 -31.05
N ALA A 289 -32.94 8.04 -30.91
CA ALA A 289 -32.55 7.50 -29.62
C ALA A 289 -31.19 8.05 -29.16
N VAL A 290 -31.01 8.18 -27.85
CA VAL A 290 -29.67 8.35 -27.28
C VAL A 290 -28.96 7.02 -27.46
N SER A 291 -27.86 7.03 -28.20
CA SER A 291 -27.11 5.82 -28.40
C SER A 291 -26.23 5.56 -27.16
N ARG A 292 -26.33 4.36 -26.58
CA ARG A 292 -25.68 4.04 -25.30
C ARG A 292 -24.87 2.78 -25.40
N GLU A 293 -23.60 2.86 -25.03
CA GLU A 293 -22.73 1.69 -24.86
C GLU A 293 -22.46 1.51 -23.37
N LEU A 294 -22.95 0.41 -22.80
CA LEU A 294 -22.74 0.07 -21.40
C LEU A 294 -21.83 -1.16 -21.35
N SER A 295 -20.68 -1.04 -20.71
CA SER A 295 -19.79 -2.18 -20.48
C SER A 295 -19.92 -2.64 -19.03
N TYR A 296 -19.87 -3.94 -18.80
CA TYR A 296 -19.92 -4.55 -17.46
C TYR A 296 -18.81 -5.58 -17.34
N GLU A 297 -17.98 -5.48 -16.30
CA GLU A 297 -16.87 -6.40 -16.02
C GLU A 297 -17.13 -7.16 -14.71
N TRP A 298 -16.89 -8.47 -14.69
CA TRP A 298 -17.03 -9.31 -13.49
C TRP A 298 -16.25 -10.63 -13.60
N ALA A 299 -16.06 -11.30 -12.46
CA ALA A 299 -15.66 -12.70 -12.40
C ALA A 299 -16.92 -13.57 -12.25
N PRO A 300 -17.21 -14.55 -13.14
CA PRO A 300 -18.42 -15.37 -13.06
C PRO A 300 -18.37 -16.43 -11.95
N VAL A 301 -18.34 -15.97 -10.68
CA VAL A 301 -18.33 -16.79 -9.47
C VAL A 301 -19.72 -16.93 -8.86
N GLY A 302 -19.95 -18.02 -8.12
CA GLY A 302 -21.21 -18.46 -7.49
C GLY A 302 -22.38 -17.45 -7.45
N GLY A 303 -23.41 -17.72 -8.25
CA GLY A 303 -24.64 -16.92 -8.34
C GLY A 303 -24.61 -15.82 -9.42
N MET A 304 -23.44 -15.51 -9.97
CA MET A 304 -23.31 -14.61 -11.12
C MET A 304 -23.67 -15.28 -12.44
N THR A 305 -24.19 -14.50 -13.39
CA THR A 305 -24.47 -14.98 -14.73
C THR A 305 -23.16 -15.35 -15.45
N ALA A 306 -23.15 -16.53 -16.05
CA ALA A 306 -22.02 -17.02 -16.84
C ALA A 306 -22.23 -16.67 -18.33
N PRO A 307 -21.22 -16.14 -19.02
CA PRO A 307 -21.28 -15.95 -20.48
C PRO A 307 -21.64 -17.27 -21.20
N TRP A 308 -22.37 -17.14 -22.31
CA TRP A 308 -22.84 -18.22 -23.19
C TRP A 308 -23.88 -19.17 -22.60
N ALA A 309 -23.77 -19.52 -21.32
CA ALA A 309 -24.79 -20.29 -20.60
C ALA A 309 -26.00 -19.42 -20.21
N GLY A 310 -25.73 -18.23 -19.66
CA GLY A 310 -26.75 -17.32 -19.15
C GLY A 310 -27.32 -16.38 -20.21
N PHE A 311 -26.48 -15.98 -21.16
CA PHE A 311 -26.81 -15.03 -22.23
C PHE A 311 -25.83 -15.19 -23.40
N ASN A 312 -26.26 -14.85 -24.60
CA ASN A 312 -25.47 -14.83 -25.83
C ASN A 312 -25.54 -13.47 -26.51
N ILE A 313 -24.68 -13.25 -27.51
CA ILE A 313 -24.81 -12.11 -28.41
C ILE A 313 -26.19 -12.13 -29.06
N GLY A 314 -26.78 -10.94 -29.15
CA GLY A 314 -28.12 -10.72 -29.66
C GLY A 314 -29.21 -10.74 -28.57
N ASP A 315 -29.01 -11.41 -27.44
CA ASP A 315 -30.04 -11.52 -26.38
C ASP A 315 -30.41 -10.15 -25.77
N LEU A 316 -31.67 -10.00 -25.35
CA LEU A 316 -32.14 -8.83 -24.60
C LEU A 316 -31.96 -9.06 -23.11
N VAL A 317 -31.26 -8.18 -22.42
CA VAL A 317 -30.89 -8.30 -21.01
C VAL A 317 -31.21 -7.01 -20.26
N THR A 318 -31.37 -7.10 -18.94
CA THR A 318 -31.60 -5.91 -18.13
C THR A 318 -30.26 -5.29 -17.72
N ALA A 319 -30.03 -4.03 -18.08
CA ALA A 319 -28.84 -3.27 -17.72
C ALA A 319 -29.19 -2.20 -16.67
N ARG A 320 -28.43 -2.12 -15.58
CA ARG A 320 -28.56 -1.02 -14.60
C ARG A 320 -27.81 0.22 -15.09
N THR A 321 -28.50 1.36 -15.08
CA THR A 321 -27.97 2.68 -15.43
C THR A 321 -28.22 3.69 -14.31
N ARG A 322 -27.67 4.90 -14.44
CA ARG A 322 -27.95 6.03 -13.51
C ARG A 322 -29.46 6.33 -13.41
N GLY A 323 -30.22 6.12 -14.48
CA GLY A 323 -31.67 6.36 -14.53
C GLY A 323 -32.54 5.15 -14.16
N GLY A 324 -31.95 4.07 -13.65
CA GLY A 324 -32.66 2.83 -13.32
C GLY A 324 -32.34 1.66 -14.25
N LYS A 325 -33.18 0.64 -14.22
CA LYS A 325 -33.04 -0.58 -15.05
C LYS A 325 -33.66 -0.35 -16.42
N ILE A 326 -32.92 -0.69 -17.47
CA ILE A 326 -33.41 -0.63 -18.85
C ILE A 326 -33.08 -1.93 -19.58
N LEU A 327 -33.93 -2.35 -20.51
CA LEU A 327 -33.62 -3.46 -21.40
C LEU A 327 -32.63 -3.00 -22.46
N GLN A 328 -31.58 -3.80 -22.69
CA GLN A 328 -30.52 -3.54 -23.65
C GLN A 328 -30.13 -4.83 -24.35
N ARG A 329 -29.63 -4.72 -25.58
CA ARG A 329 -29.19 -5.87 -26.38
C ARG A 329 -27.72 -6.17 -26.13
N VAL A 330 -27.34 -7.43 -26.05
CA VAL A 330 -25.93 -7.84 -25.94
C VAL A 330 -25.25 -7.72 -27.30
N VAL A 331 -24.25 -6.86 -27.43
CA VAL A 331 -23.55 -6.57 -28.70
C VAL A 331 -22.09 -7.02 -28.72
N GLY A 332 -21.53 -7.33 -27.54
CA GLY A 332 -20.18 -7.87 -27.43
C GLY A 332 -19.96 -8.65 -26.13
N ILE A 333 -19.16 -9.70 -26.23
CA ILE A 333 -18.75 -10.53 -25.08
C ILE A 333 -17.24 -10.72 -25.20
N VAL A 334 -16.51 -10.43 -24.12
CA VAL A 334 -15.08 -10.70 -24.00
C VAL A 334 -14.89 -11.59 -22.78
N VAL A 335 -14.25 -12.74 -22.95
CA VAL A 335 -13.89 -13.63 -21.85
C VAL A 335 -12.37 -13.80 -21.86
N THR A 336 -11.75 -13.44 -20.75
CA THR A 336 -10.30 -13.51 -20.57
C THR A 336 -9.98 -14.57 -19.53
N LYS A 337 -9.03 -15.44 -19.84
CA LYS A 337 -8.36 -16.32 -18.87
C LYS A 337 -6.90 -15.92 -18.78
N ASP A 338 -6.51 -15.42 -17.62
CA ASP A 338 -5.16 -14.90 -17.40
C ASP A 338 -4.13 -16.01 -17.09
N VAL A 339 -2.89 -15.59 -16.84
CA VAL A 339 -1.76 -16.49 -16.54
C VAL A 339 -1.91 -17.26 -15.22
N ALA A 340 -2.74 -16.77 -14.30
CA ALA A 340 -3.07 -17.44 -13.04
C ALA A 340 -4.25 -18.41 -13.19
N GLY A 341 -4.87 -18.45 -14.37
CA GLY A 341 -6.06 -19.25 -14.67
C GLY A 341 -7.36 -18.61 -14.18
N VAL A 342 -7.34 -17.33 -13.77
CA VAL A 342 -8.53 -16.60 -13.35
C VAL A 342 -9.32 -16.18 -14.59
N VAL A 343 -10.62 -16.48 -14.58
CA VAL A 343 -11.53 -16.15 -15.68
C VAL A 343 -12.32 -14.90 -15.33
N THR A 344 -12.21 -13.88 -16.19
CA THR A 344 -12.98 -12.65 -16.13
C THR A 344 -13.82 -12.50 -17.39
N ALA A 345 -14.96 -11.85 -17.25
CA ALA A 345 -15.87 -11.58 -18.34
C ALA A 345 -16.16 -10.09 -18.42
N ARG A 346 -16.23 -9.58 -19.65
CA ARG A 346 -16.74 -8.26 -19.97
C ARG A 346 -17.83 -8.40 -21.02
N THR A 347 -18.98 -7.78 -20.77
CA THR A 347 -20.07 -7.72 -21.74
C THR A 347 -20.38 -6.27 -22.08
N VAL A 348 -20.62 -6.01 -23.36
CA VAL A 348 -21.09 -4.73 -23.85
C VAL A 348 -22.55 -4.89 -24.28
N VAL A 349 -23.40 -4.01 -23.76
CA VAL A 349 -24.83 -3.98 -24.05
C VAL A 349 -25.26 -2.59 -24.51
N GLY A 350 -26.29 -2.55 -25.35
CA GLY A 350 -26.82 -1.35 -25.97
C GLY A 350 -26.35 -1.23 -27.41
N ASP A 351 -25.93 -0.04 -27.82
CA ASP A 351 -25.50 0.22 -29.19
C ASP A 351 -24.00 0.05 -29.37
N LYS A 352 -23.62 -0.37 -30.58
CA LYS A 352 -22.24 -0.60 -31.00
C LYS A 352 -21.59 0.73 -31.40
N MET A 353 -21.01 1.47 -30.45
CA MET A 353 -20.49 2.82 -30.71
C MET A 353 -19.00 2.80 -31.09
N LEU A 354 -18.19 1.94 -30.46
CA LEU A 354 -16.75 1.87 -30.73
C LEU A 354 -16.38 1.21 -32.07
N THR A 355 -17.23 0.36 -32.63
CA THR A 355 -16.95 -0.32 -33.91
C THR A 355 -17.42 0.48 -35.13
N GLN A 356 -18.32 1.46 -34.96
CA GLN A 356 -18.78 2.29 -36.07
C GLN A 356 -17.71 3.26 -36.57
N ALA A 357 -16.87 3.82 -35.70
CA ALA A 357 -15.72 4.63 -36.10
C ALA A 357 -14.67 3.82 -36.88
N ALA A 358 -14.38 2.58 -36.45
CA ALA A 358 -13.48 1.68 -37.17
C ALA A 358 -14.08 1.16 -38.49
N LYS A 359 -15.40 0.93 -38.55
CA LYS A 359 -16.12 0.61 -39.80
C LYS A 359 -16.17 1.82 -40.75
N LEU A 360 -16.33 3.05 -40.24
CA LEU A 360 -16.23 4.28 -41.04
C LEU A 360 -14.83 4.44 -41.64
N ALA A 361 -13.79 4.26 -40.81
CA ALA A 361 -12.40 4.28 -41.26
C ALA A 361 -12.12 3.22 -42.34
N ARG A 362 -12.66 2.00 -42.21
CA ARG A 362 -12.57 0.96 -43.25
C ARG A 362 -13.35 1.29 -44.53
N ARG A 363 -14.49 1.98 -44.44
CA ARG A 363 -15.23 2.46 -45.64
C ARG A 363 -14.45 3.54 -46.38
N THR A 364 -13.71 4.39 -45.66
CA THR A 364 -12.81 5.39 -46.25
C THR A 364 -11.58 4.74 -46.91
N SER A 365 -11.00 3.69 -46.30
CA SER A 365 -9.86 2.97 -46.87
C SER A 365 -10.25 2.05 -48.04
N ALA A 366 -11.43 1.43 -48.02
CA ALA A 366 -11.90 0.58 -49.12
C ALA A 366 -12.26 1.40 -50.38
N ALA A 367 -12.50 2.71 -50.24
CA ALA A 367 -12.68 3.61 -51.38
C ALA A 367 -11.35 4.00 -52.07
N GLN A 368 -10.19 3.69 -51.48
CA GLN A 368 -8.87 4.12 -51.96
C GLN A 368 -8.02 3.04 -52.66
N VAL A 369 -8.47 1.78 -52.74
CA VAL A 369 -7.66 0.66 -53.27
C VAL A 369 -8.19 0.08 -54.59
N GLY A 370 -9.23 0.66 -55.19
CA GLY A 370 -9.77 0.17 -56.46
C GLY A 370 -9.46 1.10 -57.62
N GLN A 371 -8.22 1.13 -58.14
CA GLN A 371 -7.74 1.65 -59.46
C GLN A 371 -6.20 1.43 -59.49
N ILE A 372 -5.51 0.70 -60.40
CA ILE A 372 -5.64 0.38 -61.84
C ILE A 372 -4.80 -0.89 -62.16
N ILE A 373 -5.02 -1.44 -63.38
CA ILE A 373 -4.14 -2.19 -64.33
C ILE A 373 -4.82 -3.52 -64.69
N GLY A 374 -5.27 -3.83 -65.91
CA GLY A 374 -5.27 -3.25 -67.25
C GLY A 374 -5.68 -4.39 -68.22
N GLY A 375 -6.34 -4.10 -69.34
CA GLY A 375 -6.63 -5.15 -70.35
C GLY A 375 -7.77 -4.81 -71.32
N SER A 376 -7.38 -4.55 -72.57
CA SER A 376 -8.14 -4.09 -73.74
C SER A 376 -9.32 -4.95 -74.23
N GLY A 377 -10.36 -4.28 -74.75
CA GLY A 377 -11.35 -4.85 -75.67
C GLY A 377 -12.26 -3.78 -76.31
N SER A 378 -12.11 -3.53 -77.60
CA SER A 378 -12.81 -2.51 -78.41
C SER A 378 -14.30 -2.78 -78.65
N SER A 379 -15.14 -1.74 -78.67
CA SER A 379 -16.10 -1.44 -79.78
C SER A 379 -16.92 -0.14 -79.60
N VAL A 380 -16.59 0.88 -80.43
CA VAL A 380 -17.38 1.88 -81.22
C VAL A 380 -18.61 2.66 -80.62
N PRO A 381 -19.01 3.85 -81.17
CA PRO A 381 -19.02 5.12 -80.44
C PRO A 381 -20.42 5.77 -80.29
N PRO A 382 -20.55 6.87 -79.53
CA PRO A 382 -21.47 7.94 -79.90
C PRO A 382 -20.67 9.21 -80.23
N THR A 383 -20.82 9.66 -81.47
CA THR A 383 -20.65 11.03 -82.00
C THR A 383 -19.80 12.01 -81.18
N THR A 384 -18.65 12.38 -81.75
CA THR A 384 -17.79 13.48 -81.27
C THR A 384 -18.56 14.80 -81.19
N ALA A 385 -18.93 15.19 -79.98
CA ALA A 385 -18.91 16.60 -79.60
C ALA A 385 -17.44 17.06 -79.63
N PRO A 386 -17.14 18.29 -80.08
CA PRO A 386 -15.77 18.81 -80.02
C PRO A 386 -15.23 18.66 -78.59
N ALA A 387 -13.98 18.23 -78.46
CA ALA A 387 -13.33 18.12 -77.15
C ALA A 387 -13.47 19.47 -76.44
N SER A 388 -14.10 19.47 -75.26
CA SER A 388 -14.14 20.67 -74.43
C SER A 388 -12.70 21.09 -74.13
N PRO A 389 -12.30 22.35 -74.39
CA PRO A 389 -10.96 22.80 -74.07
C PRO A 389 -10.76 22.80 -72.55
N ASP A 390 -9.50 22.64 -72.12
CA ASP A 390 -9.16 22.69 -70.69
C ASP A 390 -9.31 24.13 -70.17
N PRO A 391 -9.83 24.35 -68.95
CA PRO A 391 -9.88 25.68 -68.36
C PRO A 391 -8.47 26.27 -68.19
N ASN A 392 -8.35 27.61 -68.20
CA ASN A 392 -7.11 28.26 -67.78
C ASN A 392 -6.79 27.96 -66.31
N ALA A 393 -5.49 27.98 -65.96
CA ALA A 393 -5.09 27.90 -64.57
C ALA A 393 -5.65 29.11 -63.79
N PRO A 394 -6.16 28.93 -62.56
CA PRO A 394 -6.58 30.06 -61.73
C PRO A 394 -5.40 31.01 -61.48
N ASP A 395 -5.66 32.30 -61.57
CA ASP A 395 -4.67 33.36 -61.35
C ASP A 395 -4.91 34.07 -60.00
N ALA A 396 -3.98 34.96 -59.62
CA ALA A 396 -4.06 35.81 -58.44
C ALA A 396 -4.25 35.04 -57.11
N LEU A 397 -3.67 33.83 -56.99
CA LEU A 397 -3.68 33.10 -55.71
C LEU A 397 -2.96 33.91 -54.62
N HIS A 398 -3.66 34.24 -53.53
CA HIS A 398 -3.12 35.01 -52.41
C HIS A 398 -3.73 34.60 -51.06
N VAL A 399 -3.05 34.96 -49.97
CA VAL A 399 -3.50 34.71 -48.59
C VAL A 399 -4.44 35.83 -48.14
N VAL A 400 -5.62 35.47 -47.64
CA VAL A 400 -6.64 36.41 -47.13
C VAL A 400 -6.80 36.36 -45.60
N SER A 401 -6.40 35.27 -44.95
CA SER A 401 -6.36 35.17 -43.48
C SER A 401 -5.27 34.20 -43.02
N ASN A 402 -4.71 34.44 -41.83
CA ASN A 402 -3.72 33.58 -41.20
C ASN A 402 -3.84 33.67 -39.68
N THR A 403 -4.67 32.80 -39.10
CA THR A 403 -5.04 32.85 -37.68
C THR A 403 -4.64 31.59 -36.97
N ALA A 404 -4.06 31.69 -35.78
CA ALA A 404 -3.56 30.56 -35.02
C ALA A 404 -4.35 30.30 -33.74
N SER A 405 -4.44 29.04 -33.33
CA SER A 405 -5.11 28.59 -32.12
C SER A 405 -4.41 27.36 -31.52
N TRP A 406 -4.60 27.12 -30.22
CA TRP A 406 -4.19 25.87 -29.59
C TRP A 406 -5.23 24.78 -29.88
N GLY A 407 -4.77 23.62 -30.35
CA GLY A 407 -5.59 22.43 -30.53
C GLY A 407 -6.00 21.82 -29.18
N GLU A 408 -7.02 20.95 -29.19
CA GLU A 408 -7.47 20.22 -27.98
C GLU A 408 -6.38 19.31 -27.37
N ASP A 409 -5.38 18.94 -28.17
CA ASP A 409 -4.20 18.17 -27.79
C ASP A 409 -3.02 19.04 -27.33
N GLY A 410 -3.18 20.37 -27.31
CA GLY A 410 -2.14 21.33 -26.96
C GLY A 410 -1.16 21.65 -28.10
N ALA A 411 -1.39 21.13 -29.32
CA ALA A 411 -0.57 21.48 -30.48
C ALA A 411 -0.89 22.88 -31.01
N ALA A 412 0.13 23.63 -31.43
CA ALA A 412 -0.04 24.92 -32.08
C ALA A 412 -0.50 24.74 -33.54
N VAL A 413 -1.76 25.05 -33.82
CA VAL A 413 -2.35 24.94 -35.16
C VAL A 413 -2.76 26.29 -35.72
N ALA A 414 -2.82 26.39 -37.03
CA ALA A 414 -3.27 27.59 -37.73
C ALA A 414 -4.25 27.27 -38.85
N ALA A 415 -5.13 28.23 -39.10
CA ALA A 415 -6.07 28.26 -40.20
C ALA A 415 -5.65 29.37 -41.16
N VAL A 416 -5.38 29.00 -42.41
CA VAL A 416 -4.97 29.92 -43.46
C VAL A 416 -6.07 30.01 -44.51
N GLY A 417 -6.63 31.21 -44.70
CA GLY A 417 -7.53 31.52 -45.80
C GLY A 417 -6.76 31.91 -47.04
N VAL A 418 -7.12 31.33 -48.18
CA VAL A 418 -6.57 31.65 -49.51
C VAL A 418 -7.69 31.96 -50.49
N ALA A 419 -7.43 32.86 -51.43
CA ALA A 419 -8.36 33.27 -52.48
C ALA A 419 -7.66 33.37 -53.83
N TRP A 420 -8.43 33.27 -54.91
CA TRP A 420 -7.98 33.31 -56.30
C TRP A 420 -9.07 33.93 -57.19
N ASP A 421 -8.69 34.33 -58.41
CA ASP A 421 -9.65 34.89 -59.36
C ASP A 421 -10.46 33.81 -60.07
N GLN A 422 -11.67 34.19 -60.51
CA GLN A 422 -12.55 33.28 -61.25
C GLN A 422 -11.95 32.93 -62.62
N VAL A 423 -11.92 31.64 -62.96
CA VAL A 423 -11.58 31.16 -64.29
C VAL A 423 -12.81 31.24 -65.19
N THR A 424 -12.76 32.11 -66.20
CA THR A 424 -13.86 32.34 -67.17
C THR A 424 -13.55 31.83 -68.57
N ASP A 425 -12.29 31.54 -68.86
CA ASP A 425 -11.81 31.19 -70.20
C ASP A 425 -11.01 29.89 -70.19
N ALA A 426 -11.06 29.17 -71.31
CA ALA A 426 -10.24 28.01 -71.58
C ALA A 426 -8.89 28.39 -72.20
N VAL A 427 -7.98 27.43 -72.30
CA VAL A 427 -6.61 27.63 -72.87
C VAL A 427 -6.64 28.17 -74.31
N ASP A 428 -7.71 27.89 -75.07
CA ASP A 428 -7.93 28.41 -76.41
C ASP A 428 -8.67 29.76 -76.47
N SER A 429 -8.83 30.44 -75.33
CA SER A 429 -9.53 31.72 -75.16
C SER A 429 -11.04 31.67 -75.45
N THR A 430 -11.65 30.49 -75.41
CA THR A 430 -13.12 30.35 -75.43
C THR A 430 -13.70 30.41 -74.02
N ALA A 431 -14.92 30.93 -73.88
CA ALA A 431 -15.59 31.00 -72.57
C ALA A 431 -15.86 29.60 -72.02
N ILE A 432 -15.60 29.38 -70.73
CA ILE A 432 -15.81 28.11 -70.04
C ILE A 432 -16.40 28.31 -68.65
N ASP A 433 -17.39 27.48 -68.31
CA ASP A 433 -17.97 27.47 -66.97
C ASP A 433 -17.19 26.51 -66.06
N VAL A 434 -16.73 27.02 -64.92
CA VAL A 434 -16.05 26.27 -63.85
C VAL A 434 -17.02 26.03 -62.70
N ASN A 435 -17.10 24.79 -62.23
CA ASN A 435 -18.00 24.40 -61.14
C ASN A 435 -17.26 23.96 -59.87
N LEU A 436 -15.94 23.85 -59.91
CA LEU A 436 -15.16 23.39 -58.78
C LEU A 436 -13.72 23.87 -58.89
N TYR A 437 -13.12 24.20 -57.75
CA TYR A 437 -11.70 24.43 -57.57
C TYR A 437 -11.15 23.42 -56.57
N GLU A 438 -9.98 22.88 -56.83
CA GLU A 438 -9.24 22.07 -55.87
C GLU A 438 -8.03 22.85 -55.36
N LEU A 439 -7.97 23.01 -54.04
CA LEU A 439 -6.80 23.55 -53.37
C LEU A 439 -5.89 22.41 -52.93
N TRP A 440 -4.60 22.54 -53.27
CA TRP A 440 -3.56 21.58 -52.94
C TRP A 440 -2.49 22.26 -52.10
N ALA A 441 -1.94 21.53 -51.14
CA ALA A 441 -0.87 22.02 -50.27
C ALA A 441 0.22 20.97 -50.03
N ARG A 442 1.40 21.44 -49.62
CA ARG A 442 2.53 20.60 -49.17
C ARG A 442 3.44 21.36 -48.23
N GLU A 443 4.12 20.61 -47.37
CA GLU A 443 5.32 21.08 -46.66
C GLU A 443 6.55 20.96 -47.59
N ALA A 444 7.70 21.51 -47.16
CA ALA A 444 8.92 21.48 -47.95
C ALA A 444 9.32 20.03 -48.29
N SER A 445 9.68 19.77 -49.55
CA SER A 445 10.13 18.46 -50.05
C SER A 445 9.08 17.33 -50.06
N GLU A 446 7.81 17.62 -49.73
CA GLU A 446 6.71 16.66 -49.83
C GLU A 446 5.96 16.76 -51.17
N THR A 447 5.18 15.73 -51.49
CA THR A 447 4.26 15.77 -52.63
C THR A 447 3.01 16.55 -52.25
N ALA A 448 2.57 17.48 -53.11
CA ALA A 448 1.30 18.18 -52.94
C ALA A 448 0.15 17.18 -52.81
N HIS A 449 -0.70 17.39 -51.82
CA HIS A 449 -1.94 16.65 -51.63
C HIS A 449 -3.13 17.61 -51.70
N MET A 450 -4.28 17.10 -52.11
CA MET A 450 -5.52 17.86 -52.11
C MET A 450 -5.94 18.15 -50.66
N VAL A 451 -6.12 19.43 -50.33
CA VAL A 451 -6.58 19.88 -49.02
C VAL A 451 -8.10 19.92 -48.98
N THR A 452 -8.71 20.53 -50.01
CA THR A 452 -10.15 20.72 -50.10
C THR A 452 -10.56 21.00 -51.53
N ALA A 453 -11.85 20.83 -51.82
CA ALA A 453 -12.47 21.25 -53.06
C ALA A 453 -13.65 22.16 -52.74
N THR A 454 -13.79 23.26 -53.49
CA THR A 454 -14.82 24.27 -53.25
C THR A 454 -15.32 24.86 -54.56
N ASP A 455 -16.58 25.28 -54.61
CA ASP A 455 -17.14 26.07 -55.71
C ASP A 455 -16.98 27.59 -55.49
N GLN A 456 -16.41 27.98 -54.34
CA GLN A 456 -16.12 29.37 -53.99
C GLN A 456 -14.74 29.81 -54.49
N LEU A 457 -14.53 31.11 -54.61
CA LEU A 457 -13.23 31.72 -55.00
C LEU A 457 -12.26 31.91 -53.83
N SER A 458 -12.62 31.38 -52.67
CA SER A 458 -11.77 31.37 -51.48
C SER A 458 -12.09 30.17 -50.61
N THR A 459 -11.10 29.71 -49.86
CA THR A 459 -11.29 28.64 -48.88
C THR A 459 -10.29 28.77 -47.73
N THR A 460 -10.57 28.11 -46.62
CA THR A 460 -9.68 28.07 -45.45
C THR A 460 -9.11 26.67 -45.29
N VAL A 461 -7.79 26.59 -45.08
CA VAL A 461 -7.08 25.38 -44.74
C VAL A 461 -6.92 25.32 -43.21
N PRO A 462 -7.71 24.50 -42.50
CA PRO A 462 -7.58 24.35 -41.06
C PRO A 462 -6.46 23.37 -40.70
N GLY A 463 -5.95 23.47 -39.47
CA GLY A 463 -5.09 22.44 -38.88
C GLY A 463 -3.64 22.42 -39.38
N LEU A 464 -3.17 23.51 -40.00
CA LEU A 464 -1.76 23.62 -40.40
C LEU A 464 -0.87 23.74 -39.16
N LYS A 465 0.31 23.12 -39.19
CA LYS A 465 1.31 23.29 -38.12
C LYS A 465 1.80 24.74 -38.12
N SER A 466 1.76 25.37 -36.96
CA SER A 466 2.22 26.75 -36.81
C SER A 466 3.73 26.88 -37.09
N GLY A 467 4.13 27.96 -37.76
CA GLY A 467 5.53 28.30 -38.01
C GLY A 467 6.25 27.48 -39.09
N VAL A 468 5.60 26.45 -39.66
CA VAL A 468 6.16 25.63 -40.75
C VAL A 468 5.67 26.16 -42.10
N PRO A 469 6.54 26.61 -43.02
CA PRO A 469 6.10 27.08 -44.34
C PRO A 469 5.34 26.00 -45.11
N VAL A 470 4.18 26.37 -45.65
CA VAL A 470 3.32 25.55 -46.50
C VAL A 470 3.24 26.19 -47.87
N TRP A 471 3.37 25.37 -48.90
CA TRP A 471 3.19 25.77 -50.28
C TRP A 471 1.78 25.40 -50.73
N VAL A 472 1.08 26.34 -51.35
CA VAL A 472 -0.31 26.17 -51.79
C VAL A 472 -0.48 26.54 -53.26
N LYS A 473 -1.30 25.76 -53.96
CA LYS A 473 -1.67 25.97 -55.37
C LYS A 473 -3.09 25.49 -55.62
N VAL A 474 -3.77 26.08 -56.59
CA VAL A 474 -5.16 25.78 -56.91
C VAL A 474 -5.32 25.40 -58.38
N ARG A 475 -6.28 24.54 -58.71
CA ARG A 475 -6.68 24.26 -60.10
C ARG A 475 -8.21 24.26 -60.24
N ALA A 476 -8.70 24.59 -61.41
CA ALA A 476 -10.12 24.66 -61.73
C ALA A 476 -10.61 23.39 -62.45
N ARG A 477 -11.89 23.08 -62.27
CA ARG A 477 -12.63 22.06 -63.02
C ARG A 477 -13.78 22.69 -63.78
N SER A 478 -13.83 22.46 -65.08
CA SER A 478 -15.01 22.81 -65.87
C SER A 478 -16.24 22.00 -65.46
N VAL A 479 -17.44 22.53 -65.74
CA VAL A 479 -18.72 21.80 -65.65
C VAL A 479 -18.72 20.49 -66.45
N ARG A 480 -17.87 20.38 -67.48
CA ARG A 480 -17.68 19.18 -68.32
C ARG A 480 -16.61 18.22 -67.80
N GLY A 481 -16.08 18.47 -66.60
CA GLY A 481 -15.19 17.57 -65.89
C GLY A 481 -13.71 17.64 -66.27
N ARG A 482 -13.29 18.60 -67.12
CA ARG A 482 -11.89 18.85 -67.49
C ARG A 482 -11.19 19.74 -66.47
N TRP A 483 -9.93 19.44 -66.18
CA TRP A 483 -9.10 20.13 -65.18
C TRP A 483 -8.13 21.10 -65.85
N SER A 484 -7.91 22.27 -65.25
CA SER A 484 -6.83 23.17 -65.63
C SER A 484 -5.47 22.67 -65.16
N GLU A 485 -4.41 23.30 -65.67
CA GLU A 485 -3.12 23.34 -64.98
C GLU A 485 -3.26 24.01 -63.60
N PHE A 486 -2.27 23.79 -62.72
CA PHE A 486 -2.23 24.46 -61.43
C PHE A 486 -1.82 25.94 -61.58
N SER A 487 -2.35 26.78 -60.69
CA SER A 487 -1.86 28.13 -60.46
C SER A 487 -0.37 28.10 -60.08
N PRO A 488 0.36 29.23 -60.24
CA PRO A 488 1.63 29.42 -59.56
C PRO A 488 1.48 29.11 -58.07
N GLU A 489 2.47 28.40 -57.52
CA GLU A 489 2.48 28.01 -56.11
C GLU A 489 2.95 29.20 -55.26
N ILE A 490 2.21 29.52 -54.19
CA ILE A 490 2.60 30.54 -53.23
C ILE A 490 3.01 29.90 -51.90
N THR A 491 3.88 30.58 -51.15
CA THR A 491 4.30 30.12 -49.83
C THR A 491 3.59 30.94 -48.74
N VAL A 492 3.04 30.24 -47.75
CA VAL A 492 2.45 30.83 -46.54
C VAL A 492 3.13 30.23 -45.31
N THR A 493 3.49 31.07 -44.35
CA THR A 493 3.95 30.61 -43.03
C THR A 493 2.76 30.72 -42.08
N PRO A 494 2.13 29.61 -41.66
CA PRO A 494 1.00 29.63 -40.75
C PRO A 494 1.40 30.29 -39.41
N ALA A 495 0.55 31.18 -38.91
CA ALA A 495 0.80 31.94 -37.69
C ALA A 495 0.96 31.02 -36.46
N SER A 496 1.63 31.49 -35.41
CA SER A 496 1.71 30.77 -34.13
C SER A 496 0.72 31.35 -33.12
N PRO A 497 0.04 30.51 -32.32
CA PRO A 497 -0.81 30.99 -31.26
C PRO A 497 0.04 31.57 -30.14
N LEU A 498 -0.47 32.60 -29.47
CA LEU A 498 0.20 33.23 -28.32
C LEU A 498 0.30 32.24 -27.15
N SER A 499 1.42 32.24 -26.40
CA SER A 499 1.59 31.37 -25.23
C SER A 499 0.51 31.61 -24.19
N ILE A 500 -0.02 30.51 -23.67
CA ILE A 500 -0.97 30.45 -22.55
C ILE A 500 -0.29 30.00 -21.25
N VAL A 501 1.03 29.76 -21.27
CA VAL A 501 1.82 29.38 -20.09
C VAL A 501 2.03 30.61 -19.22
N PRO A 502 1.53 30.64 -17.97
CA PRO A 502 1.68 31.78 -17.07
C PRO A 502 3.16 31.99 -16.68
N LYS A 503 3.59 33.24 -16.49
CA LYS A 503 4.90 33.53 -15.92
C LYS A 503 5.04 32.95 -14.51
N VAL A 504 6.28 32.67 -14.14
CA VAL A 504 6.61 32.23 -12.78
C VAL A 504 6.18 33.32 -11.78
N PRO A 505 5.51 32.97 -10.67
CA PRO A 505 5.23 33.93 -9.60
C PRO A 505 6.51 34.61 -9.12
N THR A 506 6.40 35.86 -8.67
CA THR A 506 7.54 36.63 -8.14
C THR A 506 7.23 37.08 -6.72
N GLY A 507 8.22 37.63 -6.00
CA GLY A 507 8.02 38.14 -4.65
C GLY A 507 7.63 37.07 -3.61
N LEU A 508 8.04 35.80 -3.80
CA LEU A 508 7.79 34.76 -2.81
C LEU A 508 8.55 35.07 -1.52
N GLU A 509 7.82 35.30 -0.43
CA GLU A 509 8.38 35.62 0.88
C GLU A 509 7.52 35.07 2.04
N VAL A 510 8.11 35.03 3.23
CA VAL A 510 7.42 34.70 4.47
C VAL A 510 7.20 36.00 5.26
N THR A 511 5.95 36.45 5.33
CA THR A 511 5.59 37.75 5.95
C THR A 511 5.27 37.66 7.44
N SER A 512 4.99 36.46 7.95
CA SER A 512 4.77 36.19 9.37
C SER A 512 5.35 34.83 9.74
N ASN A 513 5.92 34.72 10.94
CA ASN A 513 6.47 33.50 11.50
C ASN A 513 6.34 33.55 13.03
N THR A 514 5.26 33.01 13.56
CA THR A 514 4.92 33.05 15.00
C THR A 514 4.67 31.64 15.51
N ALA A 515 5.04 31.33 16.74
CA ALA A 515 4.89 29.97 17.28
C ALA A 515 4.24 29.95 18.66
N GLU A 516 3.54 28.86 18.95
CA GLU A 516 2.85 28.62 20.20
C GLU A 516 2.97 27.16 20.64
N PHE A 517 2.85 26.93 21.94
CA PHE A 517 2.68 25.57 22.46
C PHE A 517 1.21 25.16 22.34
N GLN A 518 0.99 23.99 21.73
CA GLN A 518 -0.31 23.34 21.69
C GLN A 518 -0.62 22.68 23.04
N ALA A 519 -1.89 22.34 23.26
CA ALA A 519 -2.34 21.75 24.53
C ALA A 519 -1.66 20.42 24.89
N ASP A 520 -1.08 19.72 23.90
CA ASP A 520 -0.32 18.48 24.08
C ASP A 520 1.18 18.71 24.36
N GLY A 521 1.61 19.97 24.46
CA GLY A 521 2.99 20.38 24.68
C GLY A 521 3.86 20.40 23.44
N SER A 522 3.34 20.03 22.27
CA SER A 522 4.05 20.22 21.00
C SER A 522 4.14 21.70 20.64
N SER A 523 5.20 22.10 19.94
CA SER A 523 5.39 23.48 19.49
C SER A 523 5.14 23.60 17.99
N VAL A 524 4.22 24.48 17.60
CA VAL A 524 3.83 24.71 16.20
C VAL A 524 4.06 26.16 15.83
N ALA A 525 4.73 26.39 14.71
CA ALA A 525 4.88 27.69 14.09
C ALA A 525 3.85 27.85 12.96
N THR A 526 3.18 29.01 12.93
CA THR A 526 2.31 29.44 11.84
C THR A 526 3.04 30.47 10.99
N LEU A 527 3.23 30.13 9.73
CA LEU A 527 3.89 30.98 8.74
C LEU A 527 2.88 31.53 7.76
N ARG A 528 2.96 32.83 7.46
CA ARG A 528 2.24 33.44 6.33
C ARG A 528 3.20 33.54 5.16
N VAL A 529 2.94 32.79 4.11
CA VAL A 529 3.73 32.80 2.87
C VAL A 529 2.96 33.58 1.83
N GLN A 530 3.60 34.53 1.15
CA GLN A 530 2.98 35.45 0.19
C GLN A 530 3.80 35.55 -1.09
N TRP A 531 3.14 35.87 -2.21
CA TRP A 531 3.76 36.15 -3.51
C TRP A 531 2.97 37.19 -4.32
N ASP A 532 3.56 37.66 -5.42
CA ASP A 532 2.94 38.61 -6.35
C ASP A 532 1.94 37.94 -7.31
N ALA A 533 0.99 38.73 -7.80
CA ALA A 533 0.01 38.24 -8.76
C ALA A 533 0.65 37.97 -10.12
N VAL A 534 0.46 36.76 -10.66
CA VAL A 534 0.76 36.48 -12.07
C VAL A 534 -0.41 36.95 -12.92
N THR A 535 -0.13 37.82 -13.88
CA THR A 535 -1.14 38.39 -14.80
C THR A 535 -0.78 38.23 -16.26
N LEU A 536 0.44 37.74 -16.56
CA LEU A 536 0.98 37.61 -17.91
C LEU A 536 1.48 36.19 -18.18
N SER A 537 1.39 35.75 -19.44
CA SER A 537 2.05 34.56 -19.96
C SER A 537 3.53 34.82 -20.25
N THR A 538 4.27 33.76 -20.58
CA THR A 538 5.68 33.86 -21.00
C THR A 538 5.91 34.81 -22.18
N ASP A 539 4.88 35.06 -23.00
CA ASP A 539 4.92 35.95 -24.17
C ASP A 539 4.34 37.34 -23.89
N ASP A 540 4.23 37.73 -22.61
CA ASP A 540 3.70 39.04 -22.19
C ASP A 540 2.22 39.29 -22.56
N VAL A 541 1.43 38.21 -22.68
CA VAL A 541 -0.01 38.28 -22.95
C VAL A 541 -0.80 38.09 -21.65
N ALA A 542 -1.90 38.83 -21.48
CA ALA A 542 -2.73 38.71 -20.29
C ALA A 542 -3.26 37.27 -20.09
N VAL A 543 -3.11 36.74 -18.87
CA VAL A 543 -3.65 35.44 -18.45
C VAL A 543 -4.48 35.58 -17.17
N VAL A 544 -5.46 34.69 -17.02
CA VAL A 544 -6.28 34.60 -15.82
C VAL A 544 -5.83 33.39 -15.01
N ILE A 545 -5.44 33.62 -13.76
CA ILE A 545 -5.03 32.57 -12.83
C ILE A 545 -6.26 32.04 -12.10
N ASP A 546 -6.47 30.72 -12.16
CA ASP A 546 -7.47 30.00 -11.37
C ASP A 546 -7.01 29.87 -9.92
N ARG A 547 -5.76 29.40 -9.74
CA ARG A 547 -5.17 29.18 -8.42
C ARG A 547 -3.65 29.15 -8.45
N TYR A 548 -3.06 29.26 -7.28
CA TYR A 548 -1.66 28.99 -7.01
C TYR A 548 -1.54 27.71 -6.18
N GLU A 549 -0.42 27.02 -6.34
CA GLU A 549 -0.10 25.84 -5.56
C GLU A 549 1.22 26.05 -4.82
N LEU A 550 1.14 26.11 -3.49
CA LEU A 550 2.28 26.26 -2.59
C LEU A 550 2.80 24.88 -2.20
N TRP A 551 4.10 24.70 -2.32
CA TRP A 551 4.80 23.47 -1.97
C TRP A 551 5.78 23.73 -0.82
N LEU A 552 5.87 22.75 0.07
CA LEU A 552 6.81 22.70 1.18
C LEU A 552 7.79 21.56 0.96
N LEU A 553 9.05 21.78 1.31
CA LEU A 553 10.03 20.72 1.47
C LEU A 553 9.88 20.08 2.85
N ASP A 554 9.40 18.84 2.90
CA ASP A 554 9.35 18.04 4.12
C ASP A 554 10.41 16.92 4.02
N GLY A 555 11.47 17.03 4.83
CA GLY A 555 12.68 16.23 4.68
C GLY A 555 13.39 16.51 3.35
N ALA A 556 13.43 15.52 2.45
CA ALA A 556 14.05 15.62 1.13
C ALA A 556 13.03 15.61 -0.03
N VAL A 557 11.73 15.68 0.27
CA VAL A 557 10.66 15.58 -0.73
C VAL A 557 9.84 16.86 -0.76
N TRP A 558 9.72 17.45 -1.94
CA TRP A 558 8.80 18.54 -2.19
C TRP A 558 7.37 18.00 -2.32
N GLY A 559 6.41 18.56 -1.57
CA GLY A 559 4.99 18.21 -1.67
C GLY A 559 4.06 19.43 -1.61
N PRO A 560 2.86 19.35 -2.22
CA PRO A 560 1.89 20.42 -2.15
C PRO A 560 1.30 20.53 -0.74
N VAL A 561 1.24 21.75 -0.20
CA VAL A 561 0.65 22.04 1.12
C VAL A 561 -0.61 22.88 1.04
N SER A 562 -0.81 23.62 -0.06
CA SER A 562 -2.03 24.39 -0.28
C SER A 562 -2.24 24.66 -1.76
N ALA A 563 -3.51 24.72 -2.17
CA ALA A 563 -3.93 25.21 -3.46
C ALA A 563 -5.02 26.26 -3.24
N SER A 564 -4.76 27.52 -3.62
CA SER A 564 -5.62 28.65 -3.30
C SER A 564 -5.64 29.69 -4.43
N PRO A 565 -6.78 30.34 -4.70
CA PRO A 565 -6.82 31.53 -5.57
C PRO A 565 -6.16 32.76 -4.93
N SER A 566 -5.97 32.75 -3.61
CA SER A 566 -5.30 33.82 -2.87
C SER A 566 -3.80 33.84 -3.14
N ARG A 567 -3.18 34.99 -2.88
CA ARG A 567 -1.74 35.23 -3.06
C ARG A 567 -0.94 35.07 -1.77
N ASP A 568 -1.61 34.62 -0.72
CA ASP A 568 -1.06 34.33 0.58
C ASP A 568 -1.73 33.08 1.16
N VAL A 569 -0.95 32.32 1.92
CA VAL A 569 -1.38 31.10 2.61
C VAL A 569 -0.77 31.07 4.00
N LEU A 570 -1.57 30.61 4.98
CA LEU A 570 -1.09 30.24 6.30
C LEU A 570 -0.72 28.75 6.31
N VAL A 571 0.49 28.44 6.75
CA VAL A 571 1.01 27.07 6.87
C VAL A 571 1.46 26.84 8.31
N SER A 572 0.99 25.76 8.92
CA SER A 572 1.45 25.32 10.24
C SER A 572 2.51 24.23 10.11
N VAL A 573 3.65 24.42 10.77
CA VAL A 573 4.79 23.49 10.76
C VAL A 573 5.35 23.31 12.17
N GLN A 574 6.12 22.25 12.41
CA GLN A 574 6.85 22.09 13.66
C GLN A 574 7.86 23.24 13.87
N SER A 575 7.87 23.77 15.09
CA SER A 575 8.77 24.88 15.48
C SER A 575 10.24 24.47 15.42
N GLY A 576 11.13 25.43 15.17
CA GLY A 576 12.59 25.23 15.18
C GLY A 576 13.17 24.49 13.97
N GLN A 577 12.36 23.97 13.05
CA GLN A 577 12.84 23.30 11.85
C GLN A 577 13.03 24.26 10.68
N ALA A 578 14.06 24.02 9.86
CA ALA A 578 14.20 24.67 8.56
C ALA A 578 13.12 24.18 7.60
N ARG A 579 12.52 25.11 6.87
CA ARG A 579 11.45 24.88 5.90
C ARG A 579 11.74 25.67 4.64
N SER A 580 11.49 25.05 3.50
CA SER A 580 11.65 25.67 2.19
C SER A 580 10.30 25.69 1.47
N PHE A 581 9.93 26.82 0.89
CA PHE A 581 8.68 26.99 0.16
C PHE A 581 8.93 27.38 -1.29
N LYS A 582 8.12 26.87 -2.22
CA LYS A 582 8.06 27.33 -3.61
C LYS A 582 6.63 27.34 -4.10
N VAL A 583 6.30 28.21 -5.04
CA VAL A 583 4.93 28.35 -5.54
C VAL A 583 4.90 28.32 -7.07
N ARG A 584 3.77 27.88 -7.64
CA ARG A 584 3.48 27.97 -9.07
C ARG A 584 2.04 28.41 -9.31
N ALA A 585 1.78 29.00 -10.47
CA ALA A 585 0.48 29.48 -10.90
C ALA A 585 -0.21 28.47 -11.82
N TYR A 586 -1.54 28.43 -11.79
CA TYR A 586 -2.39 27.62 -12.67
C TYR A 586 -3.43 28.51 -13.34
N THR A 587 -3.50 28.48 -14.67
CA THR A 587 -4.49 29.25 -15.42
C THR A 587 -5.86 28.59 -15.42
N THR A 588 -6.92 29.37 -15.69
CA THR A 588 -8.28 28.85 -15.94
C THR A 588 -8.36 27.93 -17.17
N LEU A 589 -7.36 27.97 -18.04
CA LEU A 589 -7.22 27.12 -19.23
C LEU A 589 -6.48 25.80 -18.95
N GLY A 590 -6.09 25.56 -17.70
CA GLY A 590 -5.51 24.29 -17.29
C GLY A 590 -3.99 24.17 -17.42
N VAL A 591 -3.28 25.30 -17.46
CA VAL A 591 -1.82 25.34 -17.70
C VAL A 591 -1.07 25.84 -16.48
N TRP A 592 0.02 25.16 -16.11
CA TRP A 592 0.88 25.51 -14.98
C TRP A 592 2.06 26.41 -15.40
N SER A 593 2.49 27.30 -14.53
CA SER A 593 3.82 27.93 -14.61
C SER A 593 4.90 26.98 -14.10
N ASP A 594 6.16 27.33 -14.36
CA ASP A 594 7.27 26.81 -13.56
C ASP A 594 7.17 27.28 -12.10
N PHE A 595 7.90 26.61 -11.21
CA PHE A 595 8.02 27.01 -9.81
C PHE A 595 8.93 28.23 -9.65
N THR A 596 8.64 29.03 -8.62
CA THR A 596 9.59 30.02 -8.11
C THR A 596 10.89 29.36 -7.63
N SER A 597 11.95 30.16 -7.47
CA SER A 597 13.01 29.81 -6.52
C SER A 597 12.41 29.60 -5.13
N HIS A 598 13.03 28.75 -4.32
CA HIS A 598 12.54 28.51 -2.98
C HIS A 598 12.94 29.63 -2.02
N VAL A 599 12.11 29.86 -1.01
CA VAL A 599 12.44 30.68 0.16
C VAL A 599 12.63 29.77 1.36
N ASP A 600 13.74 29.94 2.07
CA ASP A 600 14.05 29.21 3.29
C ASP A 600 13.69 30.04 4.53
N VAL A 601 13.13 29.36 5.52
CA VAL A 601 12.79 29.97 6.81
C VAL A 601 12.98 28.95 7.93
N ILE A 602 13.49 29.39 9.07
CA ILE A 602 13.48 28.59 10.30
C ILE A 602 12.17 28.91 11.01
N ALA A 603 11.35 27.89 11.21
CA ALA A 603 10.09 28.01 11.96
C ALA A 603 10.37 28.59 13.35
N ALA A 604 9.65 29.64 13.74
CA ALA A 604 9.84 30.31 15.03
C ALA A 604 9.69 29.31 16.19
N LEU A 605 10.35 29.60 17.31
CA LEU A 605 10.12 28.90 18.57
C LEU A 605 9.10 29.68 19.40
N PRO A 606 8.22 29.01 20.16
CA PRO A 606 7.37 29.70 21.11
C PRO A 606 8.18 30.49 22.14
N ASP A 607 7.61 31.60 22.60
CA ASP A 607 8.21 32.43 23.63
C ASP A 607 8.51 31.61 24.90
N ALA A 608 9.57 32.01 25.59
CA ALA A 608 9.92 31.44 26.89
C ALA A 608 8.87 31.83 27.95
N PHE A 609 8.49 30.88 28.82
CA PHE A 609 7.79 31.21 30.06
C PHE A 609 8.82 31.40 31.18
N ASP A 610 8.76 32.50 31.92
CA ASP A 610 9.67 32.73 33.05
C ASP A 610 8.90 32.77 34.37
N ILE A 611 8.37 31.61 34.76
CA ILE A 611 7.54 31.46 35.95
C ILE A 611 8.08 30.30 36.78
N ALA A 612 8.39 30.58 38.05
CA ALA A 612 8.92 29.59 38.98
C ALA A 612 7.87 28.56 39.43
N PRO A 613 8.25 27.30 39.71
CA PRO A 613 7.41 26.35 40.42
C PRO A 613 7.07 26.84 41.83
N THR A 614 5.97 26.35 42.38
CA THR A 614 5.67 26.47 43.81
C THR A 614 6.78 25.86 44.67
N ASP A 615 6.87 26.34 45.91
CA ASP A 615 7.93 25.94 46.82
C ASP A 615 7.87 24.44 47.16
N PRO A 616 9.03 23.74 47.26
CA PRO A 616 9.08 22.34 47.65
C PRO A 616 8.43 22.10 49.01
N THR A 617 7.52 21.12 49.08
CA THR A 617 7.05 20.58 50.35
C THR A 617 7.95 19.41 50.73
N LEU A 618 8.69 19.54 51.83
CA LEU A 618 9.67 18.54 52.27
C LEU A 618 9.15 17.75 53.48
N THR A 619 9.27 16.43 53.41
CA THR A 619 9.10 15.54 54.57
C THR A 619 10.33 14.65 54.71
N THR A 620 10.58 14.09 55.90
CA THR A 620 11.74 13.22 56.12
C THR A 620 11.42 12.06 57.05
N SER A 621 11.97 10.90 56.71
CA SER A 621 11.95 9.68 57.52
C SER A 621 13.06 8.74 57.06
N LEU A 622 13.56 7.89 57.97
CA LEU A 622 14.55 6.84 57.65
C LEU A 622 15.82 7.35 56.93
N GLY A 623 16.24 8.60 57.17
CA GLY A 623 17.38 9.22 56.48
C GLY A 623 17.11 9.66 55.03
N MET A 624 15.86 9.66 54.61
CA MET A 624 15.40 10.14 53.30
C MET A 624 14.62 11.45 53.46
N VAL A 625 14.78 12.34 52.49
CA VAL A 625 13.94 13.53 52.31
C VAL A 625 13.06 13.28 51.11
N GLN A 626 11.74 13.41 51.26
CA GLN A 626 10.81 13.36 50.16
C GLN A 626 10.46 14.80 49.76
N ALA A 627 10.92 15.21 48.58
CA ALA A 627 10.61 16.52 48.02
C ALA A 627 9.37 16.41 47.13
N GLN A 628 8.27 17.05 47.54
CA GLN A 628 7.00 17.03 46.85
C GLN A 628 6.71 18.36 46.14
N TRP A 629 6.21 18.27 44.91
CA TRP A 629 5.69 19.37 44.12
C TRP A 629 4.20 19.15 43.85
N ASP A 630 3.41 20.22 43.92
CA ASP A 630 1.95 20.21 43.75
C ASP A 630 1.49 20.24 42.28
N GLY A 631 2.42 20.36 41.33
CA GLY A 631 2.12 20.39 39.90
C GLY A 631 1.77 21.78 39.36
N VAL A 632 1.96 22.83 40.16
CA VAL A 632 1.54 24.21 39.84
C VAL A 632 2.76 25.14 39.79
N LEU A 633 2.68 26.17 38.94
CA LEU A 633 3.65 27.27 38.94
C LEU A 633 3.08 28.47 39.71
N THR A 634 3.96 29.34 40.22
CA THR A 634 3.57 30.53 41.00
C THR A 634 2.61 31.50 40.29
N GLY A 635 2.49 31.42 38.96
CA GLY A 635 1.54 32.18 38.14
C GLY A 635 0.17 31.53 37.89
N GLY A 636 -0.12 30.34 38.45
CA GLY A 636 -1.38 29.62 38.27
C GLY A 636 -1.27 28.38 37.37
N VAL A 637 -2.16 28.23 36.39
CA VAL A 637 -2.26 27.03 35.53
C VAL A 637 -0.94 26.76 34.81
N LEU A 638 -0.54 25.48 34.78
CA LEU A 638 0.66 25.01 34.10
C LEU A 638 0.58 25.32 32.58
N PRO A 639 1.52 26.10 32.01
CA PRO A 639 1.58 26.30 30.57
C PRO A 639 1.77 24.96 29.84
N ALA A 640 1.12 24.78 28.70
CA ALA A 640 1.19 23.52 27.95
C ALA A 640 2.61 23.13 27.53
N GLY A 641 3.52 24.12 27.42
CA GLY A 641 4.92 23.90 27.07
C GLY A 641 5.80 23.33 28.18
N VAL A 642 5.39 23.32 29.46
CA VAL A 642 6.18 22.66 30.52
C VAL A 642 6.22 21.15 30.22
N GLN A 643 7.34 20.47 30.43
CA GLN A 643 7.48 19.02 30.24
C GLN A 643 7.66 18.28 31.58
N HIS A 644 8.53 18.81 32.43
CA HIS A 644 8.85 18.23 33.73
C HIS A 644 9.55 19.28 34.62
N VAL A 645 9.72 18.94 35.90
CA VAL A 645 10.43 19.75 36.88
C VAL A 645 11.63 18.96 37.40
N LEU A 646 12.82 19.54 37.27
CA LEU A 646 14.05 18.99 37.82
C LEU A 646 14.13 19.29 39.31
N VAL A 647 14.59 18.30 40.08
CA VAL A 647 14.81 18.43 41.52
C VAL A 647 16.30 18.58 41.77
N GLU A 648 16.70 19.63 42.48
CA GLU A 648 18.07 19.83 42.92
C GLU A 648 18.15 19.93 44.44
N HIS A 649 19.23 19.40 45.00
CA HIS A 649 19.51 19.48 46.42
C HIS A 649 20.94 19.94 46.70
N ALA A 650 21.15 20.52 47.88
CA ALA A 650 22.44 20.97 48.36
C ALA A 650 22.56 20.86 49.89
N ALA A 651 23.80 20.81 50.39
CA ALA A 651 24.09 20.87 51.83
C ALA A 651 24.05 22.30 52.39
N LEU A 652 24.09 23.32 51.51
CA LEU A 652 24.07 24.74 51.86
C LEU A 652 23.04 25.48 51.00
N THR A 653 22.45 26.56 51.52
CA THR A 653 21.48 27.42 50.80
C THR A 653 21.97 27.89 49.42
N GLY A 654 23.27 28.10 49.24
CA GLY A 654 23.87 28.60 48.00
C GLY A 654 24.33 27.52 47.01
N GLY A 655 24.21 26.23 47.34
CA GLY A 655 24.83 25.14 46.58
C GLY A 655 26.19 24.68 47.17
N PRO A 656 26.96 23.86 46.44
CA PRO A 656 26.72 23.41 45.07
C PRO A 656 25.46 22.55 44.96
N TRP A 657 24.70 22.76 43.88
CA TRP A 657 23.46 22.05 43.61
C TRP A 657 23.74 20.73 42.90
N THR A 658 23.11 19.66 43.39
CA THR A 658 23.19 18.33 42.82
C THR A 658 21.81 17.91 42.32
N ARG A 659 21.73 17.51 41.06
CA ARG A 659 20.47 17.11 40.42
C ARG A 659 20.09 15.68 40.76
N VAL A 660 18.83 15.48 41.10
CA VAL A 660 18.25 14.15 41.32
C VAL A 660 17.93 13.52 39.97
N ALA A 661 18.23 12.22 39.81
CA ALA A 661 18.17 11.55 38.52
C ALA A 661 16.75 11.46 37.91
N VAL A 662 15.71 11.44 38.75
CA VAL A 662 14.32 11.33 38.31
C VAL A 662 13.64 12.70 38.43
N PRO A 663 13.26 13.34 37.32
CA PRO A 663 12.46 14.56 37.34
C PRO A 663 11.03 14.29 37.79
N LEU A 664 10.35 15.33 38.28
CA LEU A 664 8.93 15.30 38.59
C LEU A 664 8.11 15.55 37.32
N PRO A 665 7.06 14.74 37.06
CA PRO A 665 6.24 14.92 35.86
C PRO A 665 5.34 16.16 35.95
N ASN A 666 4.84 16.61 34.80
CA ASN A 666 3.76 17.59 34.74
C ASN A 666 2.52 17.09 35.49
N GLY A 667 2.04 17.88 36.45
CA GLY A 667 0.93 17.51 37.33
C GLY A 667 1.35 17.16 38.76
N GLY A 668 2.64 17.28 39.09
CA GLY A 668 3.14 17.13 40.45
C GLY A 668 3.65 15.72 40.74
N GLY A 669 4.29 15.56 41.89
CA GLY A 669 4.91 14.30 42.27
C GLY A 669 5.84 14.47 43.46
N SER A 670 6.53 13.39 43.81
CA SER A 670 7.54 13.42 44.87
C SER A 670 8.81 12.69 44.46
N SER A 671 9.95 13.20 44.90
CA SER A 671 11.27 12.62 44.63
C SER A 671 11.99 12.35 45.95
N PRO A 672 12.38 11.09 46.24
CA PRO A 672 13.15 10.76 47.43
C PRO A 672 14.63 11.09 47.24
N ILE A 673 15.23 11.73 48.24
CA ILE A 673 16.62 12.18 48.25
C ILE A 673 17.27 11.65 49.51
N ARG A 674 18.41 10.96 49.37
CA ARG A 674 19.15 10.43 50.52
C ARG A 674 19.89 11.55 51.22
N GLY A 675 19.64 11.71 52.53
CA GLY A 675 20.28 12.72 53.36
C GLY A 675 21.21 12.14 54.41
N VAL A 676 21.94 13.02 55.09
CA VAL A 676 22.72 12.68 56.28
C VAL A 676 21.90 13.06 57.51
N VAL A 677 21.59 12.09 58.37
CA VAL A 677 20.75 12.29 59.56
C VAL A 677 21.35 13.37 60.46
N GLY A 678 20.53 14.34 60.87
CA GLY A 678 20.92 15.47 61.70
C GLY A 678 21.43 16.70 60.93
N GLU A 679 21.71 16.58 59.64
CA GLU A 679 22.10 17.71 58.79
C GLU A 679 20.90 18.35 58.08
N SER A 680 21.04 19.63 57.73
CA SER A 680 20.04 20.32 56.90
C SER A 680 20.27 20.01 55.42
N MET A 681 19.19 19.72 54.71
CA MET A 681 19.17 19.60 53.25
C MET A 681 18.35 20.73 52.64
N PHE A 682 18.89 21.37 51.62
CA PHE A 682 18.22 22.42 50.85
C PHE A 682 17.76 21.84 49.51
N VAL A 683 16.53 22.13 49.10
CA VAL A 683 15.93 21.63 47.85
C VAL A 683 15.31 22.79 47.08
N ARG A 684 15.41 22.73 45.75
CA ARG A 684 14.69 23.62 44.82
C ARG A 684 14.23 22.86 43.58
N PHE A 685 13.26 23.44 42.89
CA PHE A 685 12.68 22.92 41.65
C PHE A 685 13.02 23.83 40.47
N ILE A 686 13.30 23.23 39.31
CA ILE A 686 13.60 23.95 38.07
C ILE A 686 12.69 23.42 36.97
N PRO A 687 11.77 24.23 36.42
CA PRO A 687 10.87 23.77 35.38
C PRO A 687 11.62 23.73 34.04
N VAL A 688 11.27 22.74 33.23
CA VAL A 688 11.84 22.51 31.91
C VAL A 688 10.71 22.43 30.90
N ASP A 689 10.83 23.14 29.78
CA ASP A 689 9.85 23.02 28.70
C ASP A 689 10.12 21.83 27.77
N THR A 690 9.19 21.56 26.86
CA THR A 690 9.32 20.50 25.85
C THR A 690 10.44 20.76 24.83
N LEU A 691 11.06 21.95 24.86
CA LEU A 691 12.25 22.31 24.07
C LEU A 691 13.55 22.11 24.87
N GLY A 692 13.48 21.72 26.14
CA GLY A 692 14.63 21.47 27.02
C GLY A 692 15.23 22.74 27.67
N ARG A 693 14.54 23.89 27.61
CA ARG A 693 14.98 25.13 28.27
C ARG A 693 14.67 25.04 29.76
N GLU A 694 15.65 25.37 30.60
CA GLU A 694 15.48 25.52 32.06
C GLU A 694 15.11 26.98 32.39
N PHE A 695 14.17 27.18 33.31
CA PHE A 695 13.70 28.52 33.70
C PHE A 695 13.91 28.81 35.19
N THR A 696 13.39 29.96 35.66
CA THR A 696 13.56 30.44 37.03
C THR A 696 13.22 29.34 38.06
N PRO A 697 14.16 29.00 38.97
CA PRO A 697 13.92 28.01 40.02
C PRO A 697 12.86 28.47 41.03
N SER A 698 12.25 27.51 41.74
CA SER A 698 11.45 27.78 42.94
C SER A 698 12.29 28.44 44.04
N ALA A 699 11.63 28.91 45.11
CA ALA A 699 12.37 29.23 46.33
C ALA A 699 13.08 27.98 46.86
N VAL A 700 14.18 28.22 47.58
CA VAL A 700 14.94 27.17 48.25
C VAL A 700 14.28 26.87 49.59
N VAL A 701 13.88 25.61 49.81
CA VAL A 701 13.31 25.13 51.08
C VAL A 701 14.29 24.18 51.74
N SER A 702 14.35 24.20 53.07
CA SER A 702 15.24 23.33 53.85
C SER A 702 14.50 22.45 54.84
N ILE A 703 15.04 21.25 55.10
CA ILE A 703 14.59 20.37 56.18
C ILE A 703 15.80 19.72 56.87
N VAL A 704 15.71 19.50 58.17
CA VAL A 704 16.69 18.68 58.91
C VAL A 704 16.35 17.21 58.70
N VAL A 705 17.28 16.42 58.18
CA VAL A 705 17.06 15.01 57.86
C VAL A 705 16.89 14.22 59.15
N THR A 706 15.76 13.53 59.31
CA THR A 706 15.51 12.69 60.49
C THR A 706 15.86 11.23 60.21
N GLY A 707 16.44 10.58 61.22
CA GLY A 707 16.68 9.14 61.22
C GLY A 707 15.50 8.38 61.82
N ILE A 708 15.72 7.11 62.13
CA ILE A 708 14.79 6.29 62.90
C ILE A 708 14.84 6.74 64.36
N THR A 709 13.70 7.03 64.98
CA THR A 709 13.60 7.37 66.40
C THR A 709 12.98 6.22 67.20
N GLY A 710 13.22 6.16 68.51
CA GLY A 710 12.83 5.03 69.37
C GLY A 710 11.37 4.53 69.30
N PRO A 711 10.33 5.36 69.02
CA PRO A 711 8.97 4.88 68.81
C PRO A 711 8.76 4.07 67.52
N ASP A 712 9.69 4.16 66.57
CA ASP A 712 9.61 3.53 65.24
C ASP A 712 10.11 2.07 65.24
N LEU A 713 10.63 1.58 66.37
CA LEU A 713 11.11 0.21 66.54
C LEU A 713 10.18 -0.57 67.48
N GLU A 714 9.46 -1.56 66.94
CA GLU A 714 8.65 -2.46 67.77
C GLU A 714 9.53 -3.33 68.67
N ALA A 715 9.03 -3.67 69.87
CA ALA A 715 9.73 -4.61 70.75
C ALA A 715 9.97 -5.95 70.01
N ASN A 716 11.18 -6.51 70.14
CA ASN A 716 11.64 -7.74 69.46
C ASN A 716 11.80 -7.66 67.93
N SER A 717 11.78 -6.46 67.32
CA SER A 717 11.89 -6.30 65.85
C SER A 717 13.33 -6.30 65.31
N VAL A 718 14.35 -6.20 66.17
CA VAL A 718 15.76 -6.14 65.76
C VAL A 718 16.36 -7.55 65.76
N THR A 719 16.56 -8.14 64.58
CA THR A 719 17.35 -9.36 64.37
C THR A 719 18.65 -9.00 63.66
N ALA A 720 19.80 -9.22 64.30
CA ALA A 720 21.10 -8.90 63.73
C ALA A 720 22.10 -10.04 63.98
N ASN A 721 22.88 -10.39 62.94
CA ASN A 721 23.96 -11.38 63.06
C ASN A 721 25.16 -10.83 63.85
N THR A 722 25.32 -9.51 63.86
CA THR A 722 26.39 -8.79 64.57
C THR A 722 25.89 -7.40 64.90
N ILE A 723 26.18 -6.96 66.12
CA ILE A 723 25.98 -5.59 66.57
C ILE A 723 27.37 -5.01 66.79
N ALA A 724 27.69 -3.88 66.15
CA ALA A 724 29.01 -3.26 66.28
C ALA A 724 29.27 -2.81 67.73
N VAL A 725 30.54 -2.87 68.14
CA VAL A 725 30.98 -2.39 69.46
C VAL A 725 30.60 -0.91 69.63
N GLY A 726 29.95 -0.58 70.75
CA GLY A 726 29.49 0.78 71.07
C GLY A 726 28.04 1.09 70.69
N ALA A 727 27.35 0.21 69.95
CA ALA A 727 25.94 0.42 69.62
C ALA A 727 24.98 0.26 70.83
N ILE A 728 25.46 -0.35 71.92
CA ILE A 728 24.74 -0.49 73.19
C ILE A 728 25.65 0.06 74.30
N GLU A 729 25.25 1.14 74.95
CA GLU A 729 25.95 1.72 76.10
C GLU A 729 25.46 1.08 77.41
N VAL A 730 26.26 1.16 78.47
CA VAL A 730 25.98 0.50 79.76
C VAL A 730 24.66 0.98 80.37
N GLN A 731 24.28 2.23 80.17
CA GLN A 731 22.99 2.75 80.65
C GLN A 731 21.75 2.21 79.89
N HIS A 732 21.95 1.53 78.76
CA HIS A 732 20.87 0.96 77.95
C HIS A 732 20.50 -0.48 78.38
N LEU A 733 21.24 -1.06 79.34
CA LEU A 733 21.06 -2.42 79.78
C LEU A 733 20.39 -2.45 81.17
N SER A 734 19.34 -3.26 81.32
CA SER A 734 18.75 -3.48 82.63
C SER A 734 19.69 -4.29 83.51
N SER A 735 19.62 -4.10 84.83
CA SER A 735 20.44 -4.85 85.79
C SER A 735 20.22 -6.37 85.77
N GLY A 736 19.19 -6.85 85.07
CA GLY A 736 18.88 -8.27 84.89
C GLY A 736 19.44 -8.90 83.62
N LEU A 737 20.11 -8.15 82.73
CA LEU A 737 20.63 -8.73 81.48
C LEU A 737 21.63 -9.87 81.73
N GLY A 738 22.43 -9.78 82.79
CA GLY A 738 23.46 -10.78 83.10
C GLY A 738 22.92 -12.21 83.28
N SER A 739 21.67 -12.38 83.72
CA SER A 739 21.05 -13.71 83.86
C SER A 739 20.47 -14.27 82.55
N HIS A 740 20.46 -13.47 81.49
CA HIS A 740 19.90 -13.81 80.18
C HIS A 740 20.98 -13.95 79.09
N ILE A 741 22.25 -13.69 79.43
CA ILE A 741 23.38 -13.94 78.54
C ILE A 741 23.85 -15.38 78.76
N ASP A 742 23.69 -16.23 77.76
CA ASP A 742 24.27 -17.56 77.77
C ASP A 742 25.79 -17.45 77.49
N LEU A 743 26.57 -17.65 78.54
CA LEU A 743 28.04 -17.68 78.48
C LEU A 743 28.59 -19.11 78.54
N GLY A 744 27.72 -20.13 78.48
CA GLY A 744 28.08 -21.53 78.67
C GLY A 744 29.06 -22.07 77.63
N GLU A 745 29.12 -21.46 76.44
CA GLU A 745 30.06 -21.82 75.37
C GLU A 745 31.34 -20.96 75.37
N ASN A 746 31.48 -20.01 76.30
CA ASN A 746 32.68 -19.18 76.38
C ASN A 746 33.84 -20.00 76.95
N SER A 747 34.82 -20.32 76.09
CA SER A 747 35.97 -21.16 76.42
C SER A 747 36.78 -20.68 77.63
N VAL A 748 36.81 -19.37 77.90
CA VAL A 748 37.54 -18.78 79.03
C VAL A 748 36.82 -19.07 80.36
N ILE A 749 35.48 -19.07 80.36
CA ILE A 749 34.68 -19.33 81.56
C ILE A 749 34.68 -20.82 81.91
N ILE A 750 34.68 -21.68 80.89
CA ILE A 750 34.84 -23.13 81.06
C ILE A 750 36.17 -23.47 81.75
N SER A 751 37.28 -22.84 81.33
CA SER A 751 38.60 -23.08 81.95
C SER A 751 38.68 -22.63 83.41
N ILE A 752 38.11 -21.47 83.75
CA ILE A 752 38.12 -20.96 85.13
C ILE A 752 37.31 -21.87 86.05
N THR A 753 36.18 -22.37 85.57
CA THR A 753 35.32 -23.28 86.36
C THR A 753 36.03 -24.61 86.64
N ALA A 754 36.74 -25.17 85.64
CA ALA A 754 37.52 -26.39 85.83
C ALA A 754 38.71 -26.22 86.79
N GLU A 755 39.39 -25.06 86.79
CA GLU A 755 40.45 -24.75 87.74
C GLU A 755 39.93 -24.62 89.18
N GLN A 756 38.73 -24.03 89.38
CA GLN A 756 38.12 -23.92 90.70
C GLN A 756 37.80 -25.29 91.33
N GLU A 757 37.29 -26.24 90.53
CA GLU A 757 37.05 -27.60 91.00
C GLU A 757 38.36 -28.32 91.37
N SER A 758 39.44 -28.07 90.62
CA SER A 758 40.76 -28.62 90.95
C SER A 758 41.35 -28.04 92.24
N LEU A 759 41.21 -26.74 92.50
CA LEU A 759 41.68 -26.12 93.74
C LEU A 759 40.91 -26.62 94.96
N ALA A 760 39.59 -26.81 94.83
CA ALA A 760 38.77 -27.32 95.92
C ALA A 760 39.25 -28.70 96.41
N GLY A 761 39.65 -29.59 95.48
CA GLY A 761 40.20 -30.91 95.83
C GLY A 761 41.52 -30.86 96.61
N GLN A 762 42.41 -29.90 96.33
CA GLN A 762 43.72 -29.79 97.00
C GLN A 762 43.60 -29.26 98.45
N VAL A 763 42.58 -28.46 98.73
CA VAL A 763 42.33 -27.91 100.08
C VAL A 763 41.90 -29.02 101.05
N ASP A 764 41.08 -29.96 100.60
CA ASP A 764 40.58 -31.06 101.43
C ASP A 764 41.70 -32.06 101.81
N GLU A 765 42.64 -32.35 100.89
CA GLU A 765 43.80 -33.21 101.20
C GLU A 765 44.74 -32.58 102.23
N THR A 766 44.94 -31.26 102.15
CA THR A 766 45.84 -30.54 103.06
C THR A 766 45.28 -30.45 104.49
N ALA A 767 43.96 -30.34 104.63
CA ALA A 767 43.29 -30.32 105.94
C ALA A 767 43.43 -31.66 106.69
N GLY A 768 43.49 -32.80 105.99
CA GLY A 768 43.67 -34.12 106.59
C GLY A 768 45.05 -34.35 107.21
N ALA A 769 46.11 -33.77 106.64
CA ALA A 769 47.49 -34.01 107.05
C ALA A 769 47.91 -33.29 108.35
N VAL A 770 47.27 -32.17 108.69
CA VAL A 770 47.65 -31.32 109.84
C VAL A 770 47.14 -31.84 111.19
N GLY A 771 46.12 -32.71 111.21
CA GLY A 771 45.48 -33.20 112.44
C GLY A 771 46.26 -34.21 113.28
N GLN A 772 47.37 -34.79 112.80
CA GLN A 772 48.02 -35.97 113.43
C GLN A 772 49.38 -35.74 114.13
N LEU A 773 49.87 -34.50 114.31
CA LEU A 773 51.22 -34.25 114.87
C LEU A 773 51.25 -33.17 115.98
N THR A 774 51.16 -33.54 117.28
CA THR A 774 51.56 -32.64 118.41
C THR A 774 52.05 -33.39 119.67
N SER A 775 53.38 -33.56 119.82
CA SER A 775 54.06 -33.65 121.13
C SER A 775 54.50 -32.25 121.59
N TRP A 776 54.58 -31.99 122.90
CA TRP A 776 54.85 -30.65 123.44
C TRP A 776 55.97 -30.61 124.50
N PHE A 777 56.66 -29.47 124.56
CA PHE A 777 57.67 -29.12 125.57
C PHE A 777 57.34 -27.74 126.14
N ARG A 778 57.28 -27.62 127.47
CA ARG A 778 56.97 -26.35 128.16
C ARG A 778 57.92 -26.13 129.34
N VAL A 779 58.23 -24.87 129.62
CA VAL A 779 59.08 -24.46 130.76
C VAL A 779 58.33 -23.40 131.55
N ASP A 780 58.19 -23.61 132.85
CA ASP A 780 57.54 -22.68 133.77
C ASP A 780 58.34 -22.54 135.08
N GLU A 781 57.78 -21.82 136.06
CA GLU A 781 58.43 -21.55 137.35
C GLU A 781 58.80 -22.81 138.14
N ASN A 782 58.17 -23.95 137.84
CA ASN A 782 58.40 -25.24 138.52
C ASN A 782 59.40 -26.13 137.79
N GLY A 783 59.90 -25.71 136.61
CA GLY A 783 60.90 -26.43 135.83
C GLY A 783 60.52 -26.68 134.36
N ALA A 784 61.24 -27.60 133.72
CA ALA A 784 60.98 -28.01 132.34
C ALA A 784 60.18 -29.31 132.28
N HIS A 785 59.13 -29.34 131.46
CA HIS A 785 58.19 -30.46 131.32
C HIS A 785 58.08 -30.91 129.86
N VAL A 786 58.15 -32.23 129.63
CA VAL A 786 58.03 -32.85 128.30
C VAL A 786 56.86 -33.85 128.31
N GLY A 787 56.00 -33.80 127.27
CA GLY A 787 54.86 -34.72 127.11
C GLY A 787 54.25 -34.72 125.71
N SER A 788 53.16 -35.48 125.53
CA SER A 788 52.35 -35.45 124.30
C SER A 788 50.86 -35.43 124.64
N THR A 789 50.03 -34.85 123.77
CA THR A 789 48.59 -34.73 124.00
C THR A 789 47.97 -36.13 124.09
N GLY A 790 47.46 -36.50 125.27
CA GLY A 790 46.85 -37.81 125.53
C GLY A 790 47.78 -38.87 126.17
N SER A 791 49.06 -38.58 126.40
CA SER A 791 49.98 -39.52 127.09
C SER A 791 49.96 -39.33 128.63
N PRO A 792 49.79 -40.41 129.42
CA PRO A 792 49.85 -40.35 130.88
C PRO A 792 51.29 -40.20 131.42
N PHE A 793 52.29 -40.49 130.59
CA PHE A 793 53.70 -40.46 130.96
C PHE A 793 54.31 -39.08 130.72
N GLN A 794 54.94 -38.49 131.75
CA GLN A 794 55.61 -37.19 131.66
C GLN A 794 56.92 -37.17 132.43
N THR A 795 57.88 -36.42 131.91
CA THR A 795 59.19 -36.21 132.54
C THR A 795 59.36 -34.76 132.95
N HIS A 796 59.89 -34.54 134.16
CA HIS A 796 60.03 -33.21 134.75
C HIS A 796 61.45 -33.00 135.27
N VAL A 797 62.06 -31.90 134.82
CA VAL A 797 63.33 -31.41 135.33
C VAL A 797 63.03 -30.21 136.22
N LYS A 798 62.98 -30.45 137.54
CA LYS A 798 62.70 -29.43 138.55
C LYS A 798 64.02 -28.86 139.11
N PRO A 799 64.00 -27.68 139.76
CA PRO A 799 65.22 -27.07 140.31
C PRO A 799 65.91 -27.91 141.39
N ASP A 800 65.16 -28.72 142.14
CA ASP A 800 65.61 -29.50 143.29
C ASP A 800 65.79 -31.00 142.96
N ARG A 801 65.11 -31.50 141.94
CA ARG A 801 65.17 -32.91 141.53
C ARG A 801 64.79 -33.17 140.07
N PHE A 802 65.24 -34.30 139.56
CA PHE A 802 64.70 -34.89 138.33
C PHE A 802 63.64 -35.93 138.71
N GLU A 803 62.44 -35.87 138.12
CA GLU A 803 61.38 -36.84 138.39
C GLU A 803 60.64 -37.30 137.13
N ILE A 804 60.16 -38.53 137.20
CA ILE A 804 59.29 -39.13 136.20
C ILE A 804 57.93 -39.35 136.83
N THR A 805 56.89 -38.97 136.11
CA THR A 805 55.49 -39.17 136.52
C THR A 805 54.74 -40.04 135.53
N ASP A 806 53.86 -40.87 136.06
CA ASP A 806 52.85 -41.59 135.30
C ASP A 806 51.49 -41.26 135.92
N ASN A 807 50.56 -40.74 135.12
CA ASN A 807 49.29 -40.17 135.56
C ASN A 807 49.46 -39.12 136.68
N GLY A 808 50.52 -38.32 136.60
CA GLY A 808 50.82 -37.26 137.57
C GLY A 808 51.37 -37.74 138.92
N VAL A 809 51.61 -39.04 139.09
CA VAL A 809 52.22 -39.60 140.31
C VAL A 809 53.71 -39.83 140.08
N VAL A 810 54.56 -39.35 140.99
CA VAL A 810 56.02 -39.56 140.93
C VAL A 810 56.33 -41.04 141.15
N THR A 811 56.89 -41.69 140.14
CA THR A 811 57.25 -43.13 140.19
C THR A 811 58.72 -43.33 140.52
N SER A 812 59.58 -42.38 140.12
CA SER A 812 61.00 -42.36 140.46
C SER A 812 61.54 -40.93 140.43
N TYR A 813 62.51 -40.66 141.30
CA TYR A 813 63.18 -39.36 141.33
C TYR A 813 64.63 -39.46 141.79
N TRP A 814 65.39 -38.41 141.44
CA TRP A 814 66.78 -38.24 141.83
C TRP A 814 66.96 -36.89 142.53
N GLU A 815 67.36 -36.91 143.80
CA GLU A 815 67.47 -35.72 144.65
C GLU A 815 68.68 -35.86 145.59
N GLY A 816 69.47 -34.79 145.76
CA GLY A 816 70.54 -34.75 146.76
C GLY A 816 71.59 -35.87 146.66
N GLY A 817 71.87 -36.38 145.45
CA GLY A 817 72.79 -37.51 145.21
C GLY A 817 72.20 -38.90 145.54
N ARG A 818 70.93 -38.97 145.95
CA ARG A 818 70.21 -40.20 146.28
C ARG A 818 69.16 -40.51 145.22
N MET A 819 69.28 -41.68 144.59
CA MET A 819 68.24 -42.21 143.71
C MET A 819 67.18 -42.91 144.55
N VAL A 820 65.91 -42.56 144.37
CA VAL A 820 64.78 -43.21 145.06
C VAL A 820 63.95 -43.95 144.03
N VAL A 821 64.07 -45.28 144.07
CA VAL A 821 63.26 -46.20 143.28
C VAL A 821 62.62 -47.24 144.21
N PRO A 822 61.28 -47.40 144.20
CA PRO A 822 60.60 -48.36 145.08
C PRO A 822 60.98 -49.82 144.81
N LYS A 823 61.31 -50.15 143.56
CA LYS A 823 61.76 -51.48 143.14
C LYS A 823 62.87 -51.29 142.10
N LEU A 824 64.00 -51.93 142.32
CA LEU A 824 65.09 -52.00 141.36
C LEU A 824 65.21 -53.45 140.88
N GLU A 825 65.10 -53.65 139.57
CA GLU A 825 65.44 -54.89 138.91
C GLU A 825 66.74 -54.66 138.16
N ALA A 826 67.82 -55.22 138.67
CA ALA A 826 69.16 -55.07 138.11
C ALA A 826 69.83 -56.44 138.07
N THR A 827 70.56 -56.69 136.98
CA THR A 827 71.24 -57.98 136.76
C THR A 827 72.42 -58.18 137.71
N GLU A 828 73.03 -57.09 138.16
CA GLU A 828 74.17 -57.07 139.06
C GLU A 828 74.10 -55.84 139.97
N ILE A 829 74.32 -56.04 141.28
CA ILE A 829 74.47 -54.94 142.24
C ILE A 829 75.77 -55.16 143.01
N VAL A 830 76.72 -54.23 142.83
CA VAL A 830 77.97 -54.18 143.60
C VAL A 830 77.81 -53.14 144.71
N LEU A 831 77.76 -53.60 145.96
CA LEU A 831 77.71 -52.73 147.13
C LEU A 831 79.01 -52.88 147.92
N ALA A 832 79.85 -51.85 147.84
CA ALA A 832 81.19 -51.86 148.40
C ALA A 832 81.98 -53.11 147.95
N GLN A 833 82.49 -53.92 148.89
CA GLN A 833 83.22 -55.16 148.58
C GLN A 833 82.31 -56.40 148.47
N HIS A 834 80.99 -56.23 148.46
CA HIS A 834 80.03 -57.33 148.36
C HIS A 834 79.31 -57.28 147.02
N LYS A 835 79.38 -58.39 146.28
CA LYS A 835 78.66 -58.56 145.03
C LYS A 835 77.45 -59.46 145.25
N PHE A 836 76.27 -58.94 144.93
CA PHE A 836 75.02 -59.70 144.86
C PHE A 836 74.86 -60.20 143.44
N GLU A 837 75.01 -61.50 143.23
CA GLU A 837 74.83 -62.12 141.92
C GLU A 837 73.96 -63.38 141.99
N PRO A 838 73.30 -63.75 140.89
CA PRO A 838 72.50 -64.98 140.84
C PRO A 838 73.37 -66.23 141.05
N TYR A 839 72.94 -67.14 141.93
CA TYR A 839 73.54 -68.46 142.10
C TYR A 839 72.43 -69.51 142.25
N ALA A 840 72.22 -70.27 141.18
CA ALA A 840 71.09 -71.18 141.04
C ALA A 840 69.74 -70.48 141.36
N ASP A 841 69.00 -70.98 142.34
CA ASP A 841 67.68 -70.52 142.76
C ASP A 841 67.75 -69.39 143.80
N GLY A 842 68.96 -68.93 144.14
CA GLY A 842 69.21 -67.92 145.15
C GLY A 842 70.15 -66.81 144.69
N THR A 843 70.38 -65.85 145.59
CA THR A 843 71.40 -64.81 145.43
C THR A 843 72.62 -65.21 146.25
N VAL A 844 73.80 -65.27 145.63
CA VAL A 844 75.05 -65.38 146.39
C VAL A 844 75.58 -63.98 146.66
N VAL A 845 75.97 -63.76 147.92
CA VAL A 845 76.78 -62.60 148.28
C VAL A 845 78.21 -63.07 148.38
N ARG A 846 79.03 -62.71 147.40
CA ARG A 846 80.46 -62.97 147.45
C ARG A 846 81.19 -61.70 147.86
N ALA A 847 82.13 -61.84 148.79
CA ALA A 847 83.16 -60.83 148.95
C ALA A 847 84.02 -60.84 147.69
N LEU A 848 84.19 -59.68 147.06
CA LEU A 848 85.22 -59.47 146.05
C LEU A 848 86.54 -59.41 146.83
N GLY A 849 87.06 -60.60 147.20
CA GLY A 849 88.37 -60.75 147.80
C GLY A 849 89.39 -60.08 146.89
N ILE A 850 90.27 -59.27 147.51
CA ILE A 850 91.17 -58.32 146.84
C ILE A 850 91.74 -58.89 145.54
#